data_AF-A0A937RKM1-F1
#
_entry.id   AF-A0A937RKM1-F1
#
_cell.length_a   1.000
_cell.length_b   1.000
_cell.length_c   1.000
_cell.angle_alpha   90.00
_cell.angle_beta   90.00
_cell.angle_gamma   90.00
#
_symmetry.space_group_name_H-M   'P 1'
#
loop_
_entity.id
_entity.type
_entity.pdbx_description
1 polymer ?
#
loop_
_entity_poly.entity_id
_entity_poly.type
_entity_poly.pdbx_seq_one_letter_code
_entity_poly.pdbx_strand_id
1 'polypeptide(L)'
;MAEFLVDRPTFVVPALRMRDQGAYPYESLLPNCRPGGPSAVLAAVVPPSMLVADRKAGVRDALARFWRPALVMYGSNFSSALYPVVDFALPFFVPRTGASEQVYLFRLHRRVDLGEIESDFASLLARSEGRQRFGYVLSAGLAPGAGLGFDQHHPDTEALRSAVRSLGDTTALGDAFDLPEPSILAQRAAREGRLAREGDPGAVRVVTGRDLTREGRISPADEYSKWAVLAPNRFLRPGDILLRETVARGDLRMPVVEVTEDDLPLAASGTVIVLRPRAGLDERDRVVAVHYLRSRMARRLIDADRESSARLVRGQLRKVPIPRANDALRAALADLDDARTQFERWRVQAEEVLQAAFSEATAGEIRDQVVASGRELRLRREAALLISDQHHTVRTRYPYPIAFRWRLVEAALSAEDHRLALDEILGAAEVLLCYLTYVALALTGPSGVELGSKKSLRNNLARKKGGPTFGEWRSALREIRASTAVKALPDDHPARDLQRALEEGEFDERARRLNDRRNNEAHLRGVDVTELPRVVRQLSDDLEGLLRSVAFLADLRLVQVTANDWNSLTKKGAVSFRELVGDHPVVRTLRLSYGSSDVERGSLYLLDGADRLHLLRPYLTGRTCPICRTWSTFHLDGVKNGLVTLKCLEHGHTVQDNEIAAAFGHVGLL
;
A
#
# COMPACT_ATOMS: atom_id res chain seq x y z
N MET A 1 12.95 53.07 19.00
CA MET A 1 13.91 52.36 18.13
C MET A 1 14.08 53.19 16.87
N ALA A 2 15.31 53.51 16.47
CA ALA A 2 15.56 54.24 15.24
C ALA A 2 15.26 53.34 14.03
N GLU A 3 14.63 53.89 12.98
CA GLU A 3 14.45 53.20 11.70
C GLU A 3 15.79 53.15 10.94
N PHE A 4 16.10 52.01 10.32
CA PHE A 4 17.31 51.85 9.52
C PHE A 4 16.93 51.86 8.03
N LEU A 5 17.26 52.95 7.33
CA LEU A 5 17.08 53.08 5.88
C LEU A 5 18.21 52.34 5.14
N VAL A 6 17.83 51.48 4.19
CA VAL A 6 18.73 50.65 3.38
C VAL A 6 18.78 51.22 1.97
N ASP A 7 19.70 52.15 1.72
CA ASP A 7 19.80 52.86 0.43
C ASP A 7 20.72 52.15 -0.57
N ARG A 8 21.51 51.17 -0.11
CA ARG A 8 22.46 50.37 -0.90
C ARG A 8 22.38 48.89 -0.49
N PRO A 9 22.85 47.94 -1.33
CA PRO A 9 22.96 46.54 -0.93
C PRO A 9 23.64 46.41 0.43
N THR A 10 22.91 45.87 1.41
CA THR A 10 23.34 45.83 2.81
C THR A 10 23.33 44.39 3.31
N PHE A 11 24.45 43.97 3.90
CA PHE A 11 24.63 42.63 4.47
C PHE A 11 24.70 42.73 5.99
N VAL A 12 23.75 42.08 6.67
CA VAL A 12 23.62 42.12 8.13
C VAL A 12 24.05 40.79 8.74
N VAL A 13 25.03 40.82 9.63
CA VAL A 13 25.44 39.66 10.44
C VAL A 13 25.09 39.94 11.90
N PRO A 14 23.87 39.59 12.33
CA PRO A 14 23.46 39.78 13.72
C PRO A 14 24.23 38.82 14.62
N ALA A 15 24.50 39.23 15.87
CA ALA A 15 25.10 38.35 16.85
C ALA A 15 24.19 37.12 17.09
N LEU A 16 24.64 35.94 16.63
CA LEU A 16 23.87 34.69 16.74
C LEU A 16 23.88 34.08 18.15
N ARG A 17 24.68 34.62 19.08
CA ARG A 17 25.03 33.97 20.35
C ARG A 17 24.48 34.58 21.63
N MET A 18 23.64 35.62 21.61
CA MET A 18 23.04 36.12 22.86
C MET A 18 21.54 36.35 22.72
N ARG A 19 20.80 35.75 23.66
CA ARG A 19 19.37 35.97 23.86
C ARG A 19 19.25 37.03 24.95
N ASP A 20 19.31 38.29 24.58
CA ASP A 20 19.08 39.37 25.53
C ASP A 20 17.55 39.55 25.68
N GLN A 21 17.04 39.46 26.90
CA GLN A 21 15.61 39.65 27.21
C GLN A 21 14.62 38.75 26.41
N GLY A 22 15.03 37.53 26.01
CA GLY A 22 14.13 36.51 25.45
C GLY A 22 13.99 36.48 23.93
N ALA A 23 14.47 37.50 23.21
CA ALA A 23 14.50 37.57 21.74
C ALA A 23 15.94 37.53 21.19
N TYR A 24 16.11 37.06 19.96
CA TYR A 24 17.41 37.16 19.29
C TYR A 24 17.55 38.55 18.66
N PRO A 25 18.76 39.15 18.59
CA PRO A 25 18.97 40.48 18.02
C PRO A 25 18.44 40.67 16.59
N TYR A 26 18.44 39.60 15.78
CA TYR A 26 17.89 39.65 14.42
C TYR A 26 16.35 39.82 14.39
N GLU A 27 15.65 39.43 15.46
CA GLU A 27 14.19 39.47 15.55
C GLU A 27 13.67 40.89 15.79
N SER A 28 14.49 41.73 16.41
CA SER A 28 14.22 43.16 16.54
C SER A 28 14.84 43.96 15.39
N LEU A 29 16.02 43.58 14.90
CA LEU A 29 16.71 44.36 13.87
C LEU A 29 16.04 44.28 12.49
N LEU A 30 15.84 43.07 11.95
CA LEU A 30 15.40 42.89 10.57
C LEU A 30 14.04 43.52 10.26
N PRO A 31 13.00 43.40 11.13
CA PRO A 31 11.72 44.04 10.88
C PRO A 31 11.75 45.57 10.88
N ASN A 32 12.84 46.20 11.35
CA ASN A 32 13.00 47.65 11.39
C ASN A 32 13.87 48.21 10.27
N CYS A 33 14.40 47.36 9.40
CA CYS A 33 15.02 47.78 8.15
C CYS A 33 13.94 48.25 7.16
N ARG A 34 14.16 49.38 6.49
CA ARG A 34 13.28 49.95 5.46
C ARG A 34 14.05 50.10 4.15
N PRO A 35 13.44 49.80 2.98
CA PRO A 35 14.10 50.03 1.70
C PRO A 35 14.23 51.54 1.44
N GLY A 36 15.44 51.98 1.11
CA GLY A 36 15.75 53.36 0.74
C GLY A 36 15.40 53.73 -0.70
N GLY A 37 15.07 52.73 -1.52
CA GLY A 37 14.72 52.89 -2.93
C GLY A 37 14.37 51.55 -3.59
N PRO A 38 13.91 51.56 -4.86
CA PRO A 38 13.45 50.36 -5.56
C PRO A 38 14.57 49.34 -5.87
N SER A 39 15.84 49.77 -5.84
CA SER A 39 17.03 48.94 -6.06
C SER A 39 17.68 48.44 -4.75
N ALA A 40 17.08 48.72 -3.58
CA ALA A 40 17.63 48.30 -2.30
C ALA A 40 17.66 46.75 -2.19
N VAL A 41 18.73 46.19 -1.63
CA VAL A 41 18.83 44.75 -1.34
C VAL A 41 19.25 44.56 0.11
N LEU A 42 18.49 43.76 0.84
CA LEU A 42 18.80 43.39 2.21
C LEU A 42 19.18 41.90 2.27
N ALA A 43 20.41 41.61 2.68
CA ALA A 43 20.86 40.24 2.93
C ALA A 43 21.18 40.06 4.41
N ALA A 44 20.88 38.90 4.99
CA ALA A 44 21.14 38.64 6.39
C ALA A 44 21.56 37.19 6.66
N VAL A 45 22.52 36.97 7.56
CA VAL A 45 22.83 35.61 8.04
C VAL A 45 21.93 35.30 9.23
N VAL A 46 21.05 34.32 9.09
CA VAL A 46 20.10 33.93 10.14
C VAL A 46 20.12 32.42 10.39
N PRO A 47 19.71 31.96 11.58
CA PRO A 47 19.42 30.54 11.78
C PRO A 47 18.26 30.10 10.87
N PRO A 48 18.27 28.88 10.28
CA PRO A 48 17.17 28.40 9.44
C PRO A 48 15.82 28.44 10.15
N SER A 49 15.80 28.27 11.47
CA SER A 49 14.58 28.34 12.27
C SER A 49 13.88 29.71 12.19
N MET A 50 14.57 30.81 11.87
CA MET A 50 13.92 32.11 11.63
C MET A 50 12.98 32.05 10.41
N LEU A 51 13.41 31.34 9.37
CA LEU A 51 12.68 31.19 8.11
C LEU A 51 11.59 30.12 8.16
N VAL A 52 11.73 29.10 9.01
CA VAL A 52 10.81 27.95 9.03
C VAL A 52 9.84 27.99 10.20
N ALA A 53 10.25 28.50 11.37
CA ALA A 53 9.48 28.28 12.59
C ALA A 53 8.17 29.07 12.67
N ASP A 54 7.10 28.42 13.14
CA ASP A 54 5.78 29.05 13.31
C ASP A 54 5.85 30.22 14.30
N ARG A 55 6.58 30.03 15.40
CA ARG A 55 6.81 31.09 16.42
C ARG A 55 7.56 32.31 15.88
N LYS A 56 8.09 32.25 14.65
CA LYS A 56 8.78 33.36 13.97
C LYS A 56 7.96 33.93 12.82
N ALA A 57 6.72 33.47 12.61
CA ALA A 57 5.80 34.01 11.60
C ALA A 57 5.62 35.52 11.76
N GLY A 58 5.40 36.02 12.99
CA GLY A 58 5.25 37.46 13.22
C GLY A 58 6.47 38.31 12.82
N VAL A 59 7.69 37.78 12.95
CA VAL A 59 8.92 38.45 12.47
C VAL A 59 8.93 38.50 10.94
N ARG A 60 8.57 37.38 10.29
CA ARG A 60 8.46 37.30 8.83
C ARG A 60 7.34 38.18 8.28
N ASP A 61 6.20 38.26 8.96
CA ASP A 61 5.09 39.15 8.61
C ASP A 61 5.49 40.61 8.68
N ALA A 62 6.14 41.01 9.77
CA ALA A 62 6.61 42.38 9.94
C ALA A 62 7.64 42.75 8.86
N LEU A 63 8.53 41.82 8.50
CA LEU A 63 9.48 41.99 7.41
C LEU A 63 8.77 42.09 6.04
N ALA A 64 7.75 41.24 5.80
CA ALA A 64 6.97 41.18 4.57
C ALA A 64 6.16 42.45 4.26
N ARG A 65 6.01 43.37 5.22
CA ARG A 65 5.37 44.68 5.01
C ARG A 65 6.16 45.55 4.03
N PHE A 66 7.49 45.47 4.06
CA PHE A 66 8.38 46.34 3.28
C PHE A 66 9.23 45.56 2.28
N TRP A 67 9.53 44.31 2.61
CA TRP A 67 10.46 43.47 1.89
C TRP A 67 9.75 42.23 1.33
N ARG A 68 10.27 41.68 0.23
CA ARG A 68 9.92 40.35 -0.26
C ARG A 68 11.18 39.51 -0.40
N PRO A 69 11.13 38.20 -0.10
CA PRO A 69 12.26 37.32 -0.38
C PRO A 69 12.48 37.23 -1.89
N ALA A 70 13.75 37.26 -2.31
CA ALA A 70 14.15 37.04 -3.70
C ALA A 70 14.99 35.76 -3.82
N LEU A 71 15.92 35.53 -2.89
CA LEU A 71 16.77 34.35 -2.87
C LEU A 71 16.98 33.88 -1.43
N VAL A 72 16.98 32.58 -1.19
CA VAL A 72 17.33 31.99 0.11
C VAL A 72 18.36 30.89 -0.10
N MET A 73 19.56 31.09 0.43
CA MET A 73 20.61 30.07 0.41
C MET A 73 20.71 29.37 1.76
N TYR A 74 20.77 28.04 1.75
CA TYR A 74 20.97 27.22 2.94
C TYR A 74 22.36 26.61 2.93
N GLY A 75 23.02 26.61 4.09
CA GLY A 75 24.34 26.02 4.24
C GLY A 75 24.58 25.45 5.63
N SER A 76 25.67 24.71 5.78
CA SER A 76 26.17 24.20 7.05
C SER A 76 27.65 24.56 7.22
N ASN A 77 28.07 24.85 8.45
CA ASN A 77 29.41 25.19 9.00
C ASN A 77 30.21 26.27 8.26
N PHE A 78 30.01 27.53 8.63
CA PHE A 78 30.78 28.65 8.08
C PHE A 78 32.25 28.71 8.58
N SER A 79 32.66 27.90 9.57
CA SER A 79 34.01 27.95 10.15
C SER A 79 34.42 26.63 10.82
N SER A 80 35.67 26.21 10.65
CA SER A 80 36.32 25.08 11.37
C SER A 80 36.64 25.40 12.84
N ALA A 81 36.54 26.67 13.27
CA ALA A 81 36.83 27.10 14.63
C ALA A 81 35.63 27.02 15.60
N LEU A 82 34.44 26.65 15.11
CA LEU A 82 33.21 26.53 15.90
C LEU A 82 32.67 25.09 15.83
N TYR A 83 32.89 24.27 16.87
CA TYR A 83 32.16 23.01 17.10
C TYR A 83 30.68 23.27 17.47
N PRO A 84 29.72 22.32 17.30
CA PRO A 84 29.51 21.35 16.23
C PRO A 84 28.70 21.98 15.07
N VAL A 85 28.25 21.18 14.10
CA VAL A 85 27.58 21.60 12.86
C VAL A 85 26.50 22.67 13.08
N VAL A 86 26.74 23.91 12.62
CA VAL A 86 25.74 24.99 12.65
C VAL A 86 25.17 25.17 11.25
N ASP A 87 23.88 24.89 11.10
CA ASP A 87 23.13 25.24 9.90
C ASP A 87 22.83 26.75 9.90
N PHE A 88 22.95 27.39 8.75
CA PHE A 88 22.61 28.79 8.54
C PHE A 88 21.76 28.95 7.28
N ALA A 89 21.03 30.06 7.21
CA ALA A 89 20.36 30.51 6.02
C ALA A 89 20.80 31.95 5.69
N LEU A 90 20.91 32.25 4.41
CA LEU A 90 21.22 33.55 3.86
C LEU A 90 20.07 33.98 2.93
N PRO A 91 19.00 34.57 3.49
CA PRO A 91 17.96 35.22 2.70
C PRO A 91 18.43 36.57 2.15
N PHE A 92 18.04 36.84 0.92
CA PHE A 92 18.12 38.11 0.22
C PHE A 92 16.71 38.62 -0.02
N PHE A 93 16.48 39.86 0.35
CA PHE A 93 15.21 40.54 0.23
C PHE A 93 15.32 41.77 -0.66
N VAL A 94 14.25 42.05 -1.40
CA VAL A 94 14.09 43.23 -2.25
C VAL A 94 12.81 43.99 -1.87
N PRO A 95 12.62 45.25 -2.28
CA PRO A 95 11.43 46.03 -1.93
C PRO A 95 10.19 45.40 -2.54
N ARG A 96 9.08 45.43 -1.80
CA ARG A 96 7.82 44.82 -2.24
C ARG A 96 7.23 45.46 -3.52
N THR A 97 7.64 46.69 -3.84
CA THR A 97 7.20 47.44 -5.03
C THR A 97 7.84 46.98 -6.35
N GLY A 98 8.79 46.02 -6.32
CA GLY A 98 9.44 45.52 -7.54
C GLY A 98 8.57 44.56 -8.38
N ALA A 99 9.06 44.15 -9.56
CA ALA A 99 8.27 43.45 -10.57
C ALA A 99 8.15 41.90 -10.44
N SER A 100 9.17 41.18 -9.91
CA SER A 100 9.14 39.70 -9.88
C SER A 100 8.63 39.09 -8.56
N GLU A 101 7.66 38.17 -8.64
CA GLU A 101 7.15 37.39 -7.49
C GLU A 101 7.95 36.11 -7.20
N GLN A 102 9.02 35.85 -7.94
CA GLN A 102 9.79 34.61 -7.82
C GLN A 102 10.70 34.61 -6.60
N VAL A 103 10.80 33.43 -5.97
CA VAL A 103 11.76 33.17 -4.89
C VAL A 103 12.67 32.01 -5.28
N TYR A 104 13.97 32.26 -5.34
CA TYR A 104 14.98 31.24 -5.59
C TYR A 104 15.38 30.58 -4.26
N LEU A 105 15.37 29.25 -4.20
CA LEU A 105 15.90 28.50 -3.05
C LEU A 105 17.09 27.68 -3.49
N PHE A 106 18.19 27.76 -2.73
CA PHE A 106 19.43 27.08 -3.05
C PHE A 106 20.08 26.46 -1.81
N ARG A 107 20.71 25.30 -1.93
CA ARG A 107 21.35 24.58 -0.83
C ARG A 107 22.79 24.23 -1.18
N LEU A 108 23.72 24.77 -0.39
CA LEU A 108 25.15 24.51 -0.53
C LEU A 108 25.51 23.11 -0.04
N HIS A 109 26.17 22.32 -0.88
CA HIS A 109 26.59 20.97 -0.55
C HIS A 109 28.12 20.85 -0.46
N ARG A 110 28.64 20.51 0.73
CA ARG A 110 30.08 20.49 1.04
C ARG A 110 30.94 19.48 0.27
N ARG A 111 30.31 18.46 -0.33
CA ARG A 111 31.01 17.31 -0.95
C ARG A 111 31.08 17.44 -2.47
N VAL A 112 30.67 18.58 -3.00
CA VAL A 112 30.59 18.86 -4.44
C VAL A 112 31.61 19.95 -4.75
N ASP A 113 32.19 19.86 -5.95
CA ASP A 113 33.10 20.88 -6.47
C ASP A 113 32.45 22.26 -6.53
N LEU A 114 33.20 23.31 -6.20
CA LEU A 114 32.69 24.67 -6.16
C LEU A 114 32.25 25.15 -7.54
N GLY A 115 32.98 24.81 -8.60
CA GLY A 115 32.65 25.18 -9.97
C GLY A 115 31.33 24.55 -10.43
N GLU A 116 31.05 23.32 -9.98
CA GLU A 116 29.76 22.68 -10.21
C GLU A 116 28.61 23.41 -9.50
N ILE A 117 28.81 23.80 -8.23
CA ILE A 117 27.81 24.56 -7.46
C ILE A 117 27.55 25.93 -8.10
N GLU A 118 28.59 26.63 -8.53
CA GLU A 118 28.48 27.93 -9.20
C GLU A 118 27.76 27.82 -10.54
N SER A 119 28.09 26.80 -11.34
CA SER A 119 27.43 26.54 -12.62
C SER A 119 25.94 26.22 -12.46
N ASP A 120 25.58 25.38 -11.48
CA ASP A 120 24.18 25.05 -11.17
C ASP A 120 23.42 26.29 -10.65
N PHE A 121 24.08 27.11 -9.82
CA PHE A 121 23.49 28.35 -9.30
C PHE A 121 23.24 29.39 -10.40
N ALA A 122 24.21 29.64 -11.29
CA ALA A 122 24.05 30.53 -12.43
C ALA A 122 22.92 30.03 -13.36
N SER A 123 22.88 28.72 -13.59
CA SER A 123 21.82 28.07 -14.37
C SER A 123 20.45 28.16 -13.71
N LEU A 124 20.38 28.23 -12.38
CA LEU A 124 19.12 28.44 -11.66
C LEU A 124 18.63 29.89 -11.80
N LEU A 125 19.52 30.88 -11.65
CA LEU A 125 19.18 32.30 -11.75
C LEU A 125 18.71 32.72 -13.16
N ALA A 126 19.13 31.99 -14.20
CA ALA A 126 18.68 32.22 -15.57
C ALA A 126 17.25 31.71 -15.87
N ARG A 127 16.61 31.00 -14.92
CA ARG A 127 15.31 30.34 -15.14
C ARG A 127 14.17 31.10 -14.47
N SER A 128 13.02 31.12 -15.14
CA SER A 128 11.76 31.61 -14.57
C SER A 128 11.03 30.55 -13.73
N GLU A 129 11.31 29.27 -13.95
CA GLU A 129 10.68 28.15 -13.24
C GLU A 129 11.52 26.86 -13.28
N GLY A 130 11.17 25.92 -12.40
CA GLY A 130 11.73 24.57 -12.37
C GLY A 130 12.78 24.37 -11.27
N ARG A 131 13.53 23.26 -11.39
CA ARG A 131 14.55 22.83 -10.44
C ARG A 131 15.89 22.57 -11.12
N GLN A 132 16.94 22.70 -10.33
CA GLN A 132 18.31 22.35 -10.61
C GLN A 132 18.82 21.36 -9.55
N ARG A 133 20.09 20.96 -9.60
CA ARG A 133 20.63 19.95 -8.69
C ARG A 133 20.63 20.42 -7.23
N PHE A 134 20.89 21.70 -7.00
CA PHE A 134 21.03 22.27 -5.66
C PHE A 134 19.96 23.30 -5.30
N GLY A 135 19.00 23.57 -6.18
CA GLY A 135 17.97 24.57 -5.91
C GLY A 135 16.77 24.52 -6.85
N TYR A 136 15.80 25.39 -6.59
CA TYR A 136 14.57 25.49 -7.38
C TYR A 136 13.97 26.90 -7.28
N VAL A 137 13.07 27.21 -8.22
CA VAL A 137 12.36 28.50 -8.27
C VAL A 137 10.92 28.29 -7.80
N LEU A 138 10.49 29.09 -6.83
CA LEU A 138 9.08 29.22 -6.45
C LEU A 138 8.44 30.37 -7.23
N SER A 139 7.52 30.02 -8.11
CA SER A 139 6.78 30.97 -8.94
C SER A 139 5.42 31.36 -8.35
N ALA A 140 4.98 30.72 -7.26
CA ALA A 140 3.72 31.03 -6.59
C ALA A 140 3.93 32.11 -5.52
N GLY A 141 3.06 33.13 -5.52
CA GLY A 141 3.06 34.18 -4.50
C GLY A 141 2.95 33.61 -3.10
N LEU A 142 4.00 33.80 -2.29
CA LEU A 142 3.99 33.38 -0.89
C LEU A 142 3.17 34.34 -0.04
N ALA A 143 2.28 33.80 0.79
CA ALA A 143 1.58 34.59 1.79
C ALA A 143 2.58 35.27 2.74
N PRO A 144 2.28 36.48 3.23
CA PRO A 144 3.05 37.08 4.32
C PRO A 144 3.20 36.07 5.48
N GLY A 145 4.41 35.99 6.03
CA GLY A 145 4.67 35.12 7.19
C GLY A 145 4.87 33.63 6.85
N ALA A 146 4.65 33.21 5.61
CA ALA A 146 4.87 31.83 5.18
C ALA A 146 6.31 31.38 5.49
N GLY A 147 6.45 30.09 5.83
CA GLY A 147 7.77 29.48 6.02
C GLY A 147 8.52 29.42 4.70
N LEU A 148 9.85 29.60 4.73
CA LEU A 148 10.73 29.58 3.55
C LEU A 148 11.68 28.38 3.57
N GLY A 149 11.29 27.26 4.20
CA GLY A 149 12.14 26.07 4.32
C GLY A 149 12.50 25.46 2.96
N PHE A 150 13.77 25.10 2.76
CA PHE A 150 14.22 24.53 1.48
C PHE A 150 13.45 23.26 1.10
N ASP A 151 13.24 22.34 2.02
CA ASP A 151 12.53 21.08 1.70
C ASP A 151 11.00 21.25 1.71
N GLN A 152 10.48 22.29 2.38
CA GLN A 152 9.05 22.56 2.58
C GLN A 152 8.30 22.76 1.26
N HIS A 153 8.91 23.46 0.31
CA HIS A 153 8.33 23.81 -0.98
C HIS A 153 9.05 23.15 -2.17
N HIS A 154 9.92 22.18 -1.89
CA HIS A 154 10.66 21.49 -2.94
C HIS A 154 9.69 20.70 -3.84
N PRO A 155 9.84 20.72 -5.18
CA PRO A 155 8.94 20.01 -6.09
C PRO A 155 8.74 18.52 -5.75
N ASP A 156 9.80 17.83 -5.34
CA ASP A 156 9.72 16.43 -4.89
C ASP A 156 8.88 16.25 -3.63
N THR A 157 8.91 17.22 -2.70
CA THR A 157 8.07 17.19 -1.50
C THR A 157 6.61 17.38 -1.88
N GLU A 158 6.31 18.27 -2.83
CA GLU A 158 4.94 18.47 -3.30
C GLU A 158 4.42 17.25 -4.09
N ALA A 159 5.27 16.64 -4.93
CA ALA A 159 4.96 15.38 -5.59
C ALA A 159 4.69 14.26 -4.58
N LEU A 160 5.46 14.19 -3.48
CA LEU A 160 5.22 13.25 -2.39
C LEU A 160 3.90 13.53 -1.66
N ARG A 161 3.56 14.80 -1.38
CA ARG A 161 2.27 15.16 -0.78
C ARG A 161 1.12 14.72 -1.69
N SER A 162 1.24 14.94 -3.00
CA SER A 162 0.26 14.48 -3.98
C SER A 162 0.13 12.95 -3.99
N ALA A 163 1.26 12.23 -3.96
CA ALA A 163 1.26 10.77 -3.90
C ALA A 163 0.63 10.22 -2.61
N VAL A 164 0.77 10.91 -1.48
CA VAL A 164 0.06 10.52 -0.25
C VAL A 164 -1.44 10.73 -0.40
N ARG A 165 -1.87 11.85 -1.01
CA ARG A 165 -3.29 12.11 -1.30
C ARG A 165 -3.89 11.14 -2.31
N SER A 166 -3.08 10.54 -3.20
CA SER A 166 -3.59 9.50 -4.11
C SER A 166 -3.84 8.15 -3.43
N LEU A 167 -3.33 7.93 -2.21
CA LEU A 167 -3.63 6.72 -1.42
C LEU A 167 -5.03 6.77 -0.77
N GLY A 168 -5.67 7.94 -0.77
CA GLY A 168 -6.97 8.19 -0.16
C GLY A 168 -7.03 9.56 0.50
N ASP A 169 -8.10 9.80 1.25
CA ASP A 169 -8.23 11.01 2.07
C ASP A 169 -7.05 11.14 3.04
N THR A 170 -6.72 12.37 3.44
CA THR A 170 -5.67 12.60 4.43
C THR A 170 -6.23 13.28 5.66
N THR A 171 -5.74 12.90 6.83
CA THR A 171 -6.07 13.56 8.10
C THR A 171 -4.79 13.99 8.79
N ALA A 172 -4.83 15.03 9.62
CA ALA A 172 -3.65 15.44 10.36
C ALA A 172 -3.38 14.43 11.49
N LEU A 173 -2.12 14.15 11.78
CA LEU A 173 -1.75 13.22 12.86
C LEU A 173 -2.37 13.61 14.21
N GLY A 174 -2.47 14.92 14.50
CA GLY A 174 -3.08 15.44 15.73
C GLY A 174 -4.60 15.23 15.82
N ASP A 175 -5.27 14.99 14.70
CA ASP A 175 -6.71 14.69 14.67
C ASP A 175 -6.98 13.21 14.97
N ALA A 176 -6.03 12.33 14.64
CA ALA A 176 -6.11 10.89 14.90
C ALA A 176 -5.48 10.48 16.25
N PHE A 177 -4.47 11.22 16.71
CA PHE A 177 -3.70 10.89 17.91
C PHE A 177 -3.57 12.07 18.88
N ASP A 178 -3.65 11.79 20.17
CA ASP A 178 -3.20 12.68 21.22
C ASP A 178 -1.69 12.57 21.41
N LEU A 179 -1.02 13.70 21.65
CA LEU A 179 0.42 13.74 21.92
C LEU A 179 0.65 14.19 23.36
N PRO A 180 0.54 13.29 24.36
CA PRO A 180 0.76 13.65 25.75
C PRO A 180 2.19 14.12 26.00
N GLU A 181 2.35 14.91 27.05
CA GLU A 181 3.66 15.24 27.60
C GLU A 181 4.38 13.97 28.09
N PRO A 182 5.73 13.93 28.10
CA PRO A 182 6.44 12.74 28.51
C PRO A 182 6.11 12.37 29.95
N SER A 183 6.07 11.08 30.25
CA SER A 183 5.79 10.56 31.58
C SER A 183 6.79 11.09 32.60
N ILE A 184 8.06 11.20 32.18
CA ILE A 184 9.15 11.72 33.01
C ILE A 184 10.27 12.36 32.19
N LEU A 185 10.84 13.45 32.69
CA LEU A 185 12.10 14.00 32.18
C LEU A 185 13.28 13.29 32.85
N ALA A 186 13.61 12.09 32.37
CA ALA A 186 14.56 11.18 33.03
C ALA A 186 15.93 11.82 33.38
N GLN A 187 16.45 12.74 32.56
CA GLN A 187 17.71 13.45 32.88
C GLN A 187 17.56 14.39 34.09
N ARG A 188 16.43 15.09 34.19
CA ARG A 188 16.12 15.96 35.33
C ARG A 188 15.89 15.12 36.58
N ALA A 189 15.11 14.05 36.47
CA ALA A 189 14.87 13.12 37.57
C ALA A 189 16.18 12.49 38.08
N ALA A 190 17.09 12.10 37.18
CA ALA A 190 18.42 11.58 37.55
C ALA A 190 19.24 12.61 38.34
N ARG A 191 19.29 13.87 37.86
CA ARG A 191 19.99 14.97 38.56
C ARG A 191 19.39 15.28 39.93
N GLU A 192 18.09 15.09 40.07
CA GLU A 192 17.35 15.32 41.32
C GLU A 192 17.33 14.06 42.22
N GLY A 193 17.99 12.95 41.84
CA GLY A 193 18.02 11.72 42.62
C GLY A 193 16.67 10.98 42.72
N ARG A 194 15.76 11.19 41.78
CA ARG A 194 14.37 10.68 41.79
C ARG A 194 14.12 9.46 40.90
N LEU A 195 15.17 8.80 40.42
CA LEU A 195 15.04 7.52 39.71
C LEU A 195 15.02 6.36 40.71
N ALA A 196 14.21 5.35 40.41
CA ALA A 196 14.13 4.11 41.17
C ALA A 196 15.13 3.07 40.62
N ARG A 197 15.26 1.95 41.32
CA ARG A 197 15.96 0.74 40.87
C ARG A 197 14.98 -0.30 40.35
N GLU A 198 15.51 -1.24 39.59
CA GLU A 198 14.78 -2.45 39.23
C GLU A 198 14.40 -3.23 40.51
N GLY A 199 13.13 -3.61 40.64
CA GLY A 199 12.60 -4.33 41.80
C GLY A 199 12.09 -3.45 42.95
N ASP A 200 12.29 -2.12 42.93
CA ASP A 200 11.69 -1.23 43.92
C ASP A 200 10.14 -1.29 43.84
N PRO A 201 9.40 -1.30 44.96
CA PRO A 201 7.93 -1.36 44.94
C PRO A 201 7.30 -0.24 44.10
N GLY A 202 6.54 -0.63 43.06
CA GLY A 202 5.88 0.32 42.15
C GLY A 202 6.80 0.97 41.11
N ALA A 203 8.05 0.54 40.99
CA ALA A 203 8.94 0.98 39.94
C ALA A 203 8.51 0.43 38.58
N VAL A 204 8.43 1.30 37.58
CA VAL A 204 8.15 0.96 36.19
C VAL A 204 9.31 1.36 35.29
N ARG A 205 9.53 0.61 34.22
CA ARG A 205 10.61 0.87 33.27
C ARG A 205 10.29 2.12 32.46
N VAL A 206 11.27 3.00 32.34
CA VAL A 206 11.20 4.26 31.59
C VAL A 206 11.90 4.07 30.24
N VAL A 207 11.11 3.99 29.17
CA VAL A 207 11.55 3.84 27.79
C VAL A 207 12.17 5.14 27.28
N THR A 208 13.35 5.02 26.69
CA THR A 208 14.11 6.10 26.08
C THR A 208 14.20 5.94 24.57
N GLY A 209 14.63 7.00 23.89
CA GLY A 209 14.85 6.93 22.45
C GLY A 209 15.82 5.82 22.04
N ARG A 210 16.76 5.41 22.91
CA ARG A 210 17.69 4.28 22.63
C ARG A 210 16.95 2.96 22.48
N ASP A 211 15.89 2.76 23.26
CA ASP A 211 15.20 1.47 23.39
C ASP A 211 14.26 1.18 22.23
N LEU A 212 13.93 2.18 21.40
CA LEU A 212 13.02 2.02 20.25
C LEU A 212 13.78 1.50 19.03
N THR A 213 13.63 0.24 18.65
CA THR A 213 14.38 -0.34 17.51
C THR A 213 13.77 0.03 16.16
N ARG A 214 14.55 -0.09 15.08
CA ARG A 214 14.07 0.13 13.70
C ARG A 214 13.14 -0.99 13.21
N GLU A 215 13.19 -2.15 13.87
CA GLU A 215 12.31 -3.30 13.63
C GLU A 215 10.91 -3.08 14.23
N GLY A 216 10.72 -2.00 14.98
CA GLY A 216 9.43 -1.67 15.56
C GLY A 216 9.14 -2.39 16.86
N ARG A 217 10.19 -2.68 17.65
CA ARG A 217 10.11 -3.29 18.98
C ARG A 217 10.77 -2.42 20.05
N ILE A 218 10.39 -2.64 21.31
CA ILE A 218 11.09 -2.11 22.47
C ILE A 218 12.20 -3.11 22.83
N SER A 219 13.45 -2.67 22.92
CA SER A 219 14.54 -3.53 23.36
C SER A 219 14.28 -4.07 24.77
N PRO A 220 14.72 -5.30 25.11
CA PRO A 220 14.66 -5.80 26.48
C PRO A 220 15.45 -4.90 27.44
N ALA A 221 15.19 -5.01 28.74
CA ALA A 221 15.91 -4.26 29.74
C ALA A 221 17.40 -4.64 29.76
N ASP A 222 18.25 -3.65 29.98
CA ASP A 222 19.71 -3.78 30.09
C ASP A 222 20.24 -2.93 31.26
N GLU A 223 21.55 -2.99 31.51
CA GLU A 223 22.20 -2.23 32.60
C GLU A 223 22.04 -0.70 32.50
N TYR A 224 21.63 -0.17 31.34
CA TYR A 224 21.41 1.27 31.11
C TYR A 224 19.93 1.67 31.22
N SER A 225 19.05 0.70 31.46
CA SER A 225 17.62 0.92 31.59
C SER A 225 17.31 1.74 32.85
N LYS A 226 16.29 2.59 32.74
CA LYS A 226 15.90 3.52 33.80
C LYS A 226 14.58 3.10 34.39
N TRP A 227 14.45 3.28 35.70
CA TRP A 227 13.24 2.94 36.45
C TRP A 227 12.75 4.16 37.23
N ALA A 228 11.44 4.29 37.40
CA ALA A 228 10.83 5.36 38.18
C ALA A 228 9.51 4.90 38.82
N VAL A 229 9.20 5.42 39.99
CA VAL A 229 7.87 5.27 40.61
C VAL A 229 6.99 6.41 40.10
N LEU A 230 5.94 6.08 39.38
CA LEU A 230 5.04 7.03 38.73
C LEU A 230 3.59 6.67 39.01
N ALA A 231 2.71 7.67 39.00
CA ALA A 231 1.27 7.44 39.08
C ALA A 231 0.78 6.69 37.82
N PRO A 232 -0.19 5.75 37.93
CA PRO A 232 -0.63 4.93 36.80
C PRO A 232 -1.14 5.71 35.58
N ASN A 233 -1.66 6.93 35.78
CA ASN A 233 -2.10 7.80 34.68
C ASN A 233 -0.94 8.28 33.77
N ARG A 234 0.32 8.12 34.21
CA ARG A 234 1.53 8.43 33.44
C ARG A 234 2.06 7.23 32.66
N PHE A 235 1.48 6.05 32.82
CA PHE A 235 1.92 4.86 32.09
C PHE A 235 1.55 4.94 30.60
N LEU A 236 2.32 4.22 29.80
CA LEU A 236 1.97 3.86 28.44
C LEU A 236 0.76 2.91 28.47
N ARG A 237 0.02 2.87 27.37
CA ARG A 237 -1.17 2.06 27.17
C ARG A 237 -1.01 1.19 25.92
N PRO A 238 -1.74 0.07 25.82
CA PRO A 238 -1.80 -0.69 24.57
C PRO A 238 -2.24 0.21 23.42
N GLY A 239 -1.59 0.07 22.26
CA GLY A 239 -1.83 0.88 21.07
C GLY A 239 -1.16 2.27 21.07
N ASP A 240 -0.48 2.68 22.15
CA ASP A 240 0.37 3.88 22.11
C ASP A 240 1.51 3.66 21.07
N ILE A 241 1.75 4.63 20.20
CA ILE A 241 2.82 4.62 19.21
C ILE A 241 3.98 5.50 19.70
N LEU A 242 5.18 4.94 19.78
CA LEU A 242 6.39 5.60 20.28
C LEU A 242 7.31 6.01 19.13
N LEU A 243 7.77 7.26 19.14
CA LEU A 243 8.76 7.78 18.21
C LEU A 243 9.94 8.37 18.96
N ARG A 244 11.14 8.26 18.39
CA ARG A 244 12.32 8.95 18.93
C ARG A 244 12.20 10.45 18.69
N GLU A 245 12.39 11.28 19.71
CA GLU A 245 12.43 12.74 19.55
C GLU A 245 13.65 13.17 18.71
N THR A 246 14.78 12.48 18.88
CA THR A 246 16.02 12.77 18.16
C THR A 246 16.21 11.75 17.04
N VAL A 247 16.21 12.21 15.79
CA VAL A 247 16.42 11.37 14.60
C VAL A 247 17.48 12.03 13.72
N ALA A 248 18.53 11.28 13.38
CA ALA A 248 19.63 11.79 12.58
C ALA A 248 19.15 12.16 11.16
N ARG A 249 19.68 13.24 10.59
CA ARG A 249 19.31 13.72 9.23
C ARG A 249 19.65 12.74 8.09
N GLY A 250 20.43 11.69 8.36
CA GLY A 250 20.73 10.61 7.41
C GLY A 250 19.86 9.35 7.55
N ASP A 251 19.03 9.27 8.59
CA ASP A 251 18.16 8.11 8.77
C ASP A 251 17.03 8.13 7.74
N LEU A 252 17.01 7.11 6.87
CA LEU A 252 15.98 6.95 5.84
C LEU A 252 14.62 6.53 6.41
N ARG A 253 14.58 5.99 7.63
CA ARG A 253 13.36 5.51 8.29
C ARG A 253 13.35 5.91 9.75
N MET A 254 12.16 6.19 10.27
CA MET A 254 11.97 6.52 11.68
C MET A 254 11.78 5.24 12.50
N PRO A 255 12.45 5.10 13.65
CA PRO A 255 12.11 4.07 14.62
C PRO A 255 10.75 4.41 15.23
N VAL A 256 9.75 3.59 14.91
CA VAL A 256 8.36 3.73 15.34
C VAL A 256 7.93 2.38 15.91
N VAL A 257 7.46 2.37 17.15
CA VAL A 257 7.10 1.17 17.90
C VAL A 257 5.67 1.30 18.39
N GLU A 258 4.87 0.25 18.28
CA GLU A 258 3.55 0.18 18.90
C GLU A 258 3.67 -0.58 20.21
N VAL A 259 3.06 -0.06 21.27
CA VAL A 259 3.04 -0.69 22.60
C VAL A 259 1.96 -1.75 22.65
N THR A 260 2.34 -2.96 23.02
CA THR A 260 1.43 -4.11 23.21
C THR A 260 1.14 -4.34 24.69
N GLU A 261 0.22 -5.26 25.00
CA GLU A 261 -0.04 -5.66 26.39
C GLU A 261 1.19 -6.33 27.04
N ASP A 262 1.95 -7.11 26.26
CA ASP A 262 3.16 -7.82 26.73
C ASP A 262 4.30 -6.88 27.11
N ASP A 263 4.30 -5.65 26.59
CA ASP A 263 5.32 -4.65 26.91
C ASP A 263 5.11 -4.03 28.30
N LEU A 264 3.87 -4.01 28.80
CA LEU A 264 3.47 -3.22 29.96
C LEU A 264 3.80 -3.89 31.30
N PRO A 265 4.02 -3.11 32.39
CA PRO A 265 3.88 -1.66 32.51
C PRO A 265 5.14 -0.85 32.11
N LEU A 266 4.94 0.23 31.35
CA LEU A 266 6.02 1.12 30.89
C LEU A 266 5.68 2.61 31.04
N ALA A 267 6.71 3.46 31.05
CA ALA A 267 6.60 4.91 31.00
C ALA A 267 7.52 5.51 29.93
N ALA A 268 7.15 6.64 29.32
CA ALA A 268 7.98 7.31 28.32
C ALA A 268 8.87 8.41 28.92
N SER A 269 10.14 8.41 28.55
CA SER A 269 11.03 9.53 28.86
C SER A 269 10.80 10.75 27.95
N GLY A 270 11.41 11.89 28.30
CA GLY A 270 11.45 13.09 27.45
C GLY A 270 12.03 12.89 26.04
N THR A 271 12.80 11.82 25.81
CA THR A 271 13.41 11.52 24.49
C THR A 271 12.50 10.71 23.56
N VAL A 272 11.28 10.40 24.02
CA VAL A 272 10.25 9.66 23.29
C VAL A 272 9.02 10.55 23.14
N ILE A 273 8.48 10.59 21.93
CA ILE A 273 7.16 11.18 21.64
C ILE A 273 6.16 10.04 21.60
N VAL A 274 5.10 10.16 22.39
CA VAL A 274 3.99 9.21 22.44
C VAL A 274 2.87 9.75 21.57
N LEU A 275 2.33 8.92 20.68
CA LEU A 275 1.06 9.15 19.99
C LEU A 275 0.04 8.18 20.58
N ARG A 276 -0.96 8.71 21.25
CA ARG A 276 -2.04 7.93 21.85
C ARG A 276 -3.25 7.96 20.92
N PRO A 277 -3.75 6.81 20.42
CA PRO A 277 -4.94 6.78 19.59
C PRO A 277 -6.12 7.50 20.27
N ARG A 278 -6.82 8.37 19.53
CA ARG A 278 -8.07 8.97 20.01
C ARG A 278 -9.19 7.95 20.00
N ALA A 279 -10.19 8.14 20.86
CA ALA A 279 -11.38 7.31 20.88
C ALA A 279 -12.07 7.34 19.50
N GLY A 280 -12.30 6.15 18.92
CA GLY A 280 -12.92 5.99 17.60
C GLY A 280 -11.94 5.83 16.43
N LEU A 281 -10.62 5.84 16.65
CA LEU A 281 -9.67 5.41 15.62
C LEU A 281 -9.77 3.90 15.43
N ASP A 282 -10.09 3.48 14.20
CA ASP A 282 -10.17 2.07 13.83
C ASP A 282 -8.80 1.38 13.93
N GLU A 283 -8.80 0.08 14.24
CA GLU A 283 -7.58 -0.71 14.38
C GLU A 283 -6.80 -0.81 13.06
N ARG A 284 -7.49 -0.97 11.93
CA ARG A 284 -6.82 -1.02 10.61
C ARG A 284 -6.24 0.34 10.23
N ASP A 285 -6.92 1.42 10.59
CA ASP A 285 -6.38 2.79 10.42
C ASP A 285 -5.12 3.02 11.27
N ARG A 286 -5.07 2.44 12.48
CA ARG A 286 -3.87 2.46 13.34
C ARG A 286 -2.70 1.72 12.68
N VAL A 287 -2.93 0.53 12.14
CA VAL A 287 -1.91 -0.26 11.41
C VAL A 287 -1.35 0.53 10.22
N VAL A 288 -2.23 1.15 9.41
CA VAL A 288 -1.81 2.03 8.31
C VAL A 288 -0.94 3.17 8.80
N ALA A 289 -1.34 3.86 9.87
CA ALA A 289 -0.59 4.97 10.43
C ALA A 289 0.81 4.52 10.90
N VAL A 290 0.92 3.38 11.58
CA VAL A 290 2.22 2.81 12.02
C VAL A 290 3.14 2.54 10.82
N HIS A 291 2.66 1.84 9.79
CA HIS A 291 3.47 1.55 8.61
C HIS A 291 3.82 2.79 7.79
N TYR A 292 2.89 3.74 7.68
CA TYR A 292 3.14 5.03 7.05
C TYR A 292 4.26 5.78 7.78
N LEU A 293 4.20 5.92 9.12
CA LEU A 293 5.22 6.61 9.90
C LEU A 293 6.60 5.95 9.83
N ARG A 294 6.66 4.62 9.64
CA ARG A 294 7.92 3.87 9.37
C ARG A 294 8.47 4.08 7.96
N SER A 295 7.65 4.58 7.03
CA SER A 295 8.00 4.72 5.62
C SER A 295 9.02 5.85 5.36
N ARG A 296 9.73 5.73 4.23
CA ARG A 296 10.58 6.82 3.72
C ARG A 296 9.77 8.07 3.35
N MET A 297 8.50 7.89 2.96
CA MET A 297 7.61 8.98 2.56
C MET A 297 7.28 9.87 3.75
N ALA A 298 6.78 9.28 4.84
CA ALA A 298 6.51 10.03 6.07
C ALA A 298 7.78 10.70 6.60
N ARG A 299 8.92 10.00 6.57
CA ARG A 299 10.21 10.60 6.96
C ARG A 299 10.54 11.87 6.18
N ARG A 300 10.46 11.83 4.84
CA ARG A 300 10.73 13.00 3.99
C ARG A 300 9.76 14.15 4.26
N LEU A 301 8.48 13.86 4.44
CA LEU A 301 7.46 14.88 4.72
C LEU A 301 7.65 15.50 6.11
N ILE A 302 7.92 14.69 7.13
CA ILE A 302 8.25 15.18 8.47
C ILE A 302 9.49 16.07 8.41
N ASP A 303 10.56 15.63 7.72
CA ASP A 303 11.79 16.41 7.60
C ASP A 303 11.61 17.71 6.80
N ALA A 304 10.69 17.73 5.82
CA ALA A 304 10.41 18.92 5.02
C ALA A 304 9.85 20.07 5.87
N ASP A 305 9.05 19.75 6.88
CA ASP A 305 8.40 20.72 7.75
C ASP A 305 9.17 20.94 9.07
N ARG A 306 10.38 20.37 9.24
CA ARG A 306 11.15 20.46 10.48
C ARG A 306 11.75 21.84 10.74
N GLU A 307 11.49 22.35 11.94
CA GLU A 307 12.13 23.57 12.48
C GLU A 307 13.56 23.35 12.98
N SER A 308 13.87 22.14 13.44
CA SER A 308 15.15 21.77 14.02
C SER A 308 15.75 20.58 13.28
N SER A 309 17.02 20.69 12.93
CA SER A 309 17.79 19.62 12.29
C SER A 309 18.02 18.40 13.20
N ALA A 310 17.91 18.56 14.52
CA ALA A 310 18.23 17.51 15.49
C ALA A 310 16.99 16.88 16.15
N ARG A 311 15.91 17.63 16.37
CA ARG A 311 14.73 17.15 17.13
C ARG A 311 13.42 17.27 16.37
N LEU A 312 12.50 16.36 16.66
CA LEU A 312 11.10 16.42 16.27
C LEU A 312 10.32 17.23 17.30
N VAL A 313 9.54 18.19 16.84
CA VAL A 313 8.72 19.05 17.70
C VAL A 313 7.28 18.56 17.65
N ARG A 314 6.67 18.30 18.82
CA ARG A 314 5.27 17.79 18.93
C ARG A 314 4.27 18.60 18.11
N GLY A 315 4.36 19.94 18.16
CA GLY A 315 3.47 20.83 17.41
C GLY A 315 3.53 20.67 15.89
N GLN A 316 4.70 20.33 15.34
CA GLN A 316 4.87 20.07 13.92
C GLN A 316 4.37 18.67 13.56
N LEU A 317 4.70 17.69 14.40
CA LEU A 317 4.28 16.31 14.21
C LEU A 317 2.75 16.20 14.15
N ARG A 318 2.02 17.02 14.92
CA ARG A 318 0.55 17.11 14.85
C ARG A 318 0.00 17.46 13.45
N LYS A 319 0.74 18.21 12.65
CA LYS A 319 0.30 18.68 11.32
C LYS A 319 0.65 17.70 10.20
N VAL A 320 1.42 16.66 10.48
CA VAL A 320 1.86 15.70 9.48
C VAL A 320 0.63 15.00 8.90
N PRO A 321 0.45 15.00 7.57
CA PRO A 321 -0.65 14.30 6.95
C PRO A 321 -0.43 12.80 7.05
N ILE A 322 -1.43 12.08 7.53
CA ILE A 322 -1.50 10.62 7.48
C ILE A 322 -2.58 10.19 6.48
N PRO A 323 -2.30 9.19 5.61
CA PRO A 323 -3.28 8.69 4.66
C PRO A 323 -4.36 7.87 5.37
N ARG A 324 -5.61 8.08 4.99
CA ARG A 324 -6.74 7.17 5.23
C ARG A 324 -6.83 6.27 4.00
N ALA A 325 -6.16 5.13 4.10
CA ALA A 325 -6.19 4.13 3.04
C ALA A 325 -7.64 3.67 2.76
N ASN A 326 -7.92 3.31 1.51
CA ASN A 326 -9.18 2.67 1.15
C ASN A 326 -9.31 1.28 1.80
N ASP A 327 -10.52 0.71 1.80
CA ASP A 327 -10.80 -0.58 2.46
C ASP A 327 -9.89 -1.71 1.98
N ALA A 328 -9.60 -1.77 0.69
CA ALA A 328 -8.73 -2.79 0.10
C ALA A 328 -7.28 -2.70 0.65
N LEU A 329 -6.68 -1.50 0.66
CA LEU A 329 -5.32 -1.31 1.18
C LEU A 329 -5.28 -1.49 2.71
N ARG A 330 -6.33 -1.09 3.43
CA ARG A 330 -6.46 -1.32 4.88
C ARG A 330 -6.50 -2.80 5.21
N ALA A 331 -7.32 -3.58 4.51
CA ALA A 331 -7.40 -5.02 4.67
C ALA A 331 -6.06 -5.70 4.34
N ALA A 332 -5.47 -5.38 3.18
CA ALA A 332 -4.21 -5.97 2.75
C ALA A 332 -3.05 -5.69 3.74
N LEU A 333 -2.94 -4.47 4.28
CA LEU A 333 -1.92 -4.15 5.27
C LEU A 333 -2.17 -4.85 6.62
N ALA A 334 -3.43 -4.96 7.04
CA ALA A 334 -3.78 -5.69 8.26
C ALA A 334 -3.44 -7.18 8.11
N ASP A 335 -3.83 -7.82 7.00
CA ASP A 335 -3.53 -9.23 6.73
C ASP A 335 -2.02 -9.50 6.69
N LEU A 336 -1.24 -8.58 6.13
CA LEU A 336 0.22 -8.67 6.11
C LEU A 336 0.85 -8.50 7.51
N ASP A 337 0.30 -7.62 8.36
CA ASP A 337 0.81 -7.44 9.72
C ASP A 337 0.44 -8.62 10.64
N ASP A 338 -0.76 -9.17 10.46
CA ASP A 338 -1.20 -10.41 11.12
C ASP A 338 -0.31 -11.58 10.71
N ALA A 339 -0.04 -11.74 9.41
CA ALA A 339 0.88 -12.77 8.91
C ALA A 339 2.30 -12.60 9.49
N ARG A 340 2.82 -11.36 9.52
CA ARG A 340 4.13 -11.05 10.13
C ARG A 340 4.15 -11.47 11.60
N THR A 341 3.12 -11.11 12.36
CA THR A 341 3.00 -11.44 13.79
C THR A 341 2.95 -12.95 14.00
N GLN A 342 2.20 -13.66 13.15
CA GLN A 342 2.12 -15.11 13.21
C GLN A 342 3.45 -15.78 12.88
N PHE A 343 4.18 -15.32 11.87
CA PHE A 343 5.50 -15.86 11.53
C PHE A 343 6.53 -15.62 12.63
N GLU A 344 6.48 -14.48 13.31
CA GLU A 344 7.34 -14.22 14.46
C GLU A 344 7.05 -15.16 15.64
N ARG A 345 5.77 -15.44 15.91
CA ARG A 345 5.39 -16.46 16.91
C ARG A 345 5.96 -17.83 16.55
N TRP A 346 5.88 -18.22 15.28
CA TRP A 346 6.45 -19.49 14.82
C TRP A 346 7.98 -19.51 14.90
N ARG A 347 8.66 -18.39 14.67
CA ARG A 347 10.11 -18.26 14.86
C ARG A 347 10.48 -18.47 16.32
N VAL A 348 9.80 -17.80 17.25
CA VAL A 348 10.03 -17.95 18.70
C VAL A 348 9.79 -19.40 19.14
N GLN A 349 8.68 -20.00 18.71
CA GLN A 349 8.39 -21.41 18.98
C GLN A 349 9.49 -22.35 18.45
N ALA A 350 10.03 -22.08 17.25
CA ALA A 350 11.12 -22.87 16.70
C ALA A 350 12.42 -22.71 17.52
N GLU A 351 12.75 -21.49 17.96
CA GLU A 351 13.90 -21.23 18.83
C GLU A 351 13.77 -21.92 20.19
N GLU A 352 12.59 -21.89 20.81
CA GLU A 352 12.31 -22.60 22.05
C GLU A 352 12.52 -24.11 21.90
N VAL A 353 12.00 -24.72 20.81
CA VAL A 353 12.20 -26.15 20.53
C VAL A 353 13.68 -26.47 20.31
N LEU A 354 14.43 -25.61 19.62
CA LEU A 354 15.85 -25.80 19.38
C LEU A 354 16.69 -25.66 20.66
N GLN A 355 16.34 -24.73 21.56
CA GLN A 355 17.01 -24.56 22.85
C GLN A 355 16.68 -25.69 23.82
N ALA A 356 15.42 -26.13 23.85
CA ALA A 356 14.97 -27.25 24.67
C ALA A 356 15.58 -28.59 24.25
N ALA A 357 15.92 -28.75 22.97
CA ALA A 357 16.42 -30.00 22.39
C ALA A 357 17.64 -30.61 23.10
N PHE A 358 18.42 -29.83 23.85
CA PHE A 358 19.58 -30.33 24.61
C PHE A 358 19.45 -30.13 26.11
N SER A 359 18.24 -29.89 26.60
CA SER A 359 17.97 -29.64 28.03
C SER A 359 17.58 -30.90 28.80
N GLU A 360 17.18 -31.97 28.11
CA GLU A 360 16.73 -33.23 28.73
C GLU A 360 17.88 -34.18 29.07
N ALA A 361 17.65 -35.03 30.09
CA ALA A 361 18.69 -35.89 30.67
C ALA A 361 19.10 -37.08 29.76
N THR A 362 18.23 -37.52 28.84
CA THR A 362 18.50 -38.67 27.98
C THR A 362 18.27 -38.39 26.49
N ALA A 363 19.04 -39.07 25.63
CA ALA A 363 18.92 -38.94 24.17
C ALA A 363 17.56 -39.40 23.62
N GLY A 364 16.84 -40.28 24.33
CA GLY A 364 15.50 -40.72 23.96
C GLY A 364 14.46 -39.62 24.16
N GLU A 365 14.45 -38.99 25.33
CA GLU A 365 13.56 -37.88 25.67
C GLU A 365 13.79 -36.67 24.76
N ILE A 366 15.05 -36.35 24.47
CA ILE A 366 15.44 -35.33 23.48
C ILE A 366 14.78 -35.61 22.12
N ARG A 367 14.89 -36.85 21.61
CA ARG A 367 14.33 -37.22 20.31
C ARG A 367 12.82 -37.10 20.31
N ASP A 368 12.14 -37.60 21.34
CA ASP A 368 10.68 -37.58 21.41
C ASP A 368 10.14 -36.15 21.50
N GLN A 369 10.79 -35.29 22.29
CA GLN A 369 10.42 -33.87 22.40
C GLN A 369 10.66 -33.11 21.09
N VAL A 370 11.81 -33.30 20.42
CA VAL A 370 12.10 -32.64 19.12
C VAL A 370 11.17 -33.14 18.02
N VAL A 371 10.86 -34.44 18.00
CA VAL A 371 9.94 -35.02 17.02
C VAL A 371 8.52 -34.51 17.24
N ALA A 372 8.01 -34.53 18.48
CA ALA A 372 6.66 -34.10 18.84
C ALA A 372 6.49 -32.59 18.68
N SER A 373 7.33 -31.78 19.34
CA SER A 373 7.26 -30.31 19.31
C SER A 373 7.63 -29.74 17.94
N GLY A 374 8.51 -30.42 17.19
CA GLY A 374 8.87 -30.03 15.83
C GLY A 374 7.89 -30.48 14.74
N ARG A 375 6.95 -31.40 15.02
CA ARG A 375 6.03 -31.94 14.00
C ARG A 375 5.15 -30.87 13.39
N GLU A 376 4.54 -30.05 14.22
CA GLU A 376 3.64 -28.99 13.75
C GLU A 376 4.40 -27.94 12.92
N LEU A 377 5.60 -27.54 13.36
CA LEU A 377 6.46 -26.61 12.62
C LEU A 377 6.87 -27.16 11.25
N ARG A 378 7.17 -28.47 11.14
CA ARG A 378 7.46 -29.12 9.85
C ARG A 378 6.23 -29.12 8.94
N LEU A 379 5.04 -29.46 9.45
CA LEU A 379 3.80 -29.43 8.67
C LEU A 379 3.44 -28.02 8.18
N ARG A 380 3.63 -26.99 9.04
CA ARG A 380 3.45 -25.59 8.64
C ARG A 380 4.41 -25.18 7.53
N ARG A 381 5.69 -25.57 7.63
CA ARG A 381 6.68 -25.34 6.56
C ARG A 381 6.29 -26.04 5.27
N GLU A 382 5.88 -27.31 5.33
CA GLU A 382 5.45 -28.08 4.16
C GLU A 382 4.24 -27.43 3.48
N ALA A 383 3.23 -27.02 4.25
CA ALA A 383 2.07 -26.29 3.72
C ALA A 383 2.47 -24.95 3.08
N ALA A 384 3.39 -24.19 3.69
CA ALA A 384 3.89 -22.95 3.12
C ALA A 384 4.67 -23.16 1.81
N LEU A 385 5.46 -24.24 1.73
CA LEU A 385 6.17 -24.62 0.50
C LEU A 385 5.19 -25.01 -0.61
N LEU A 386 4.12 -25.73 -0.28
CA LEU A 386 3.06 -26.07 -1.24
C LEU A 386 2.36 -24.82 -1.79
N ILE A 387 2.09 -23.81 -0.96
CA ILE A 387 1.48 -22.54 -1.43
C ILE A 387 2.43 -21.77 -2.36
N SER A 388 3.75 -21.96 -2.22
CA SER A 388 4.73 -21.36 -3.14
C SER A 388 4.78 -22.05 -4.50
N ASP A 389 4.20 -23.24 -4.62
CA ASP A 389 4.02 -23.96 -5.88
C ASP A 389 2.77 -23.44 -6.61
N GLN A 390 2.98 -22.94 -7.82
CA GLN A 390 1.91 -22.44 -8.68
C GLN A 390 0.88 -23.54 -8.98
N HIS A 391 1.31 -24.76 -9.20
CA HIS A 391 0.42 -25.87 -9.57
C HIS A 391 -0.53 -26.18 -8.42
N HIS A 392 0.01 -26.28 -7.20
CA HIS A 392 -0.79 -26.45 -6.00
C HIS A 392 -1.75 -25.28 -5.76
N THR A 393 -1.31 -24.04 -6.00
CA THR A 393 -2.17 -22.86 -5.87
C THR A 393 -3.34 -22.90 -6.85
N VAL A 394 -3.10 -23.24 -8.12
CA VAL A 394 -4.18 -23.40 -9.11
C VAL A 394 -5.18 -24.46 -8.65
N ARG A 395 -4.71 -25.62 -8.18
CA ARG A 395 -5.58 -26.72 -7.74
C ARG A 395 -6.42 -26.43 -6.51
N THR A 396 -6.01 -25.51 -5.66
CA THR A 396 -6.62 -25.32 -4.33
C THR A 396 -7.28 -23.96 -4.14
N ARG A 397 -6.88 -22.94 -4.92
CA ARG A 397 -7.33 -21.55 -4.76
C ARG A 397 -8.10 -21.01 -5.95
N TYR A 398 -7.86 -21.52 -7.16
CA TYR A 398 -8.55 -21.00 -8.34
C TYR A 398 -10.02 -21.45 -8.35
N PRO A 399 -10.91 -20.73 -9.06
CA PRO A 399 -12.29 -21.15 -9.25
C PRO A 399 -12.39 -22.58 -9.75
N TYR A 400 -13.34 -23.34 -9.19
CA TYR A 400 -13.58 -24.76 -9.49
C TYR A 400 -13.45 -25.15 -10.98
N PRO A 401 -14.08 -24.44 -11.94
CA PRO A 401 -13.95 -24.81 -13.35
C PRO A 401 -12.52 -24.76 -13.88
N ILE A 402 -11.68 -23.87 -13.37
CA ILE A 402 -10.29 -23.74 -13.80
C ILE A 402 -9.42 -24.80 -13.12
N ALA A 403 -9.55 -24.93 -11.80
CA ALA A 403 -8.80 -25.88 -11.00
C ALA A 403 -9.06 -27.34 -11.45
N PHE A 404 -10.31 -27.67 -11.77
CA PHE A 404 -10.68 -28.99 -12.27
C PHE A 404 -10.02 -29.30 -13.62
N ARG A 405 -10.04 -28.35 -14.57
CA ARG A 405 -9.42 -28.54 -15.90
C ARG A 405 -7.90 -28.67 -15.79
N TRP A 406 -7.28 -27.90 -14.90
CA TRP A 406 -5.85 -28.03 -14.61
C TRP A 406 -5.50 -29.41 -14.04
N ARG A 407 -6.30 -29.95 -13.12
CA ARG A 407 -6.11 -31.32 -12.60
C ARG A 407 -6.12 -32.38 -13.72
N LEU A 408 -6.94 -32.22 -14.75
CA LEU A 408 -6.95 -33.15 -15.89
C LEU A 408 -5.68 -33.03 -16.74
N VAL A 409 -5.18 -31.81 -16.95
CA VAL A 409 -3.89 -31.56 -17.60
C VAL A 409 -2.76 -32.25 -16.83
N GLU A 410 -2.67 -32.03 -15.52
CA GLU A 410 -1.65 -32.66 -14.69
C GLU A 410 -1.71 -34.19 -14.73
N ALA A 411 -2.92 -34.76 -14.67
CA ALA A 411 -3.11 -36.20 -14.74
C ALA A 411 -2.65 -36.76 -16.08
N ALA A 412 -2.98 -36.10 -17.19
CA ALA A 412 -2.56 -36.52 -18.53
C ALA A 412 -1.04 -36.39 -18.74
N LEU A 413 -0.43 -35.30 -18.26
CA LEU A 413 1.02 -35.10 -18.29
C LEU A 413 1.75 -36.14 -17.45
N SER A 414 1.25 -36.45 -16.25
CA SER A 414 1.83 -37.44 -15.34
C SER A 414 1.72 -38.87 -15.87
N ALA A 415 0.68 -39.16 -16.65
CA ALA A 415 0.51 -40.45 -17.32
C ALA A 415 1.34 -40.57 -18.61
N GLU A 416 2.07 -39.51 -19.00
CA GLU A 416 2.81 -39.41 -20.26
C GLU A 416 1.96 -39.64 -21.53
N ASP A 417 0.64 -39.50 -21.43
CA ASP A 417 -0.27 -39.54 -22.58
C ASP A 417 -0.28 -38.17 -23.27
N HIS A 418 0.67 -37.96 -24.17
CA HIS A 418 0.83 -36.68 -24.86
C HIS A 418 -0.37 -36.31 -25.76
N ARG A 419 -1.16 -37.27 -26.24
CA ARG A 419 -2.35 -36.96 -27.04
C ARG A 419 -3.45 -36.43 -26.15
N LEU A 420 -3.73 -37.14 -25.05
CA LEU A 420 -4.68 -36.67 -24.04
C LEU A 420 -4.24 -35.33 -23.44
N ALA A 421 -2.95 -35.17 -23.14
CA ALA A 421 -2.42 -33.92 -22.58
C ALA A 421 -2.63 -32.74 -23.53
N LEU A 422 -2.42 -32.92 -24.85
CA LEU A 422 -2.71 -31.89 -25.84
C LEU A 422 -4.19 -31.44 -25.77
N ASP A 423 -5.13 -32.40 -25.77
CA ASP A 423 -6.56 -32.10 -25.73
C ASP A 423 -6.97 -31.41 -24.41
N GLU A 424 -6.43 -31.89 -23.28
CA GLU A 424 -6.72 -31.30 -21.98
C GLU A 424 -6.14 -29.89 -21.82
N ILE A 425 -4.92 -29.63 -22.33
CA ILE A 425 -4.29 -28.30 -22.33
C ILE A 425 -5.13 -27.31 -23.13
N LEU A 426 -5.52 -27.68 -24.36
CA LEU A 426 -6.33 -26.81 -25.21
C LEU A 426 -7.71 -26.56 -24.60
N GLY A 427 -8.34 -27.59 -24.03
CA GLY A 427 -9.62 -27.45 -23.34
C GLY A 427 -9.54 -26.61 -22.06
N ALA A 428 -8.47 -26.73 -21.28
CA ALA A 428 -8.23 -25.90 -20.10
C ALA A 428 -8.04 -24.43 -20.47
N ALA A 429 -7.26 -24.15 -21.53
CA ALA A 429 -7.09 -22.80 -22.05
C ALA A 429 -8.42 -22.20 -22.55
N GLU A 430 -9.22 -22.97 -23.28
CA GLU A 430 -10.53 -22.52 -23.78
C GLU A 430 -11.49 -22.17 -22.62
N VAL A 431 -11.56 -23.03 -21.60
CA VAL A 431 -12.36 -22.80 -20.38
C VAL A 431 -11.88 -21.58 -19.62
N LEU A 432 -10.56 -21.38 -19.50
CA LEU A 432 -9.98 -20.21 -18.85
C LEU A 432 -10.42 -18.91 -19.55
N LEU A 433 -10.26 -18.82 -20.86
CA LEU A 433 -10.62 -17.61 -21.60
C LEU A 433 -12.14 -17.36 -21.60
N CYS A 434 -12.94 -18.42 -21.69
CA CYS A 434 -14.39 -18.36 -21.56
C CYS A 434 -14.81 -17.81 -20.18
N TYR A 435 -14.27 -18.38 -19.10
CA TYR A 435 -14.53 -17.94 -17.73
C TYR A 435 -14.17 -16.47 -17.54
N LEU A 436 -12.96 -16.06 -17.92
CA LEU A 436 -12.50 -14.67 -17.81
C LEU A 436 -13.39 -13.70 -18.59
N THR A 437 -13.85 -14.09 -19.79
CA THR A 437 -14.74 -13.25 -20.61
C THR A 437 -16.08 -13.03 -19.91
N TYR A 438 -16.69 -14.08 -19.36
CA TYR A 438 -17.96 -13.95 -18.66
C TYR A 438 -17.83 -13.23 -17.32
N VAL A 439 -16.74 -13.44 -16.60
CA VAL A 439 -16.40 -12.66 -15.40
C VAL A 439 -16.28 -11.19 -15.75
N ALA A 440 -15.61 -10.84 -16.86
CA ALA A 440 -15.50 -9.46 -17.30
C ALA A 440 -16.87 -8.84 -17.57
N LEU A 441 -17.73 -9.53 -18.35
CA LEU A 441 -19.08 -9.06 -18.66
C LEU A 441 -19.91 -8.85 -17.40
N ALA A 442 -19.81 -9.77 -16.43
CA ALA A 442 -20.50 -9.67 -15.14
C ALA A 442 -20.00 -8.48 -14.29
N LEU A 443 -18.69 -8.19 -14.32
CA LEU A 443 -18.10 -7.10 -13.56
C LEU A 443 -18.28 -5.72 -14.21
N THR A 444 -18.30 -5.64 -15.55
CA THR A 444 -18.38 -4.34 -16.25
C THR A 444 -19.81 -3.87 -16.45
N GLY A 445 -20.77 -4.80 -16.61
CA GLY A 445 -22.18 -4.49 -16.87
C GLY A 445 -22.82 -3.57 -15.82
N PRO A 446 -22.79 -3.91 -14.51
CA PRO A 446 -23.37 -3.07 -13.46
C PRO A 446 -22.76 -1.66 -13.38
N SER A 447 -21.51 -1.51 -13.81
CA SER A 447 -20.78 -0.24 -13.84
C SER A 447 -21.05 0.59 -15.11
N GLY A 448 -22.00 0.16 -15.95
CA GLY A 448 -22.37 0.85 -17.19
C GLY A 448 -21.33 0.77 -18.31
N VAL A 449 -20.34 -0.12 -18.18
CA VAL A 449 -19.28 -0.31 -19.18
C VAL A 449 -19.73 -1.39 -20.17
N GLU A 450 -20.18 -0.94 -21.35
CA GLU A 450 -20.58 -1.81 -22.46
C GLU A 450 -19.36 -2.23 -23.29
N LEU A 451 -19.15 -3.54 -23.44
CA LEU A 451 -18.11 -4.11 -24.29
C LEU A 451 -18.71 -4.44 -25.67
N GLY A 452 -18.08 -3.97 -26.75
CA GLY A 452 -18.46 -4.25 -28.13
C GLY A 452 -18.44 -5.74 -28.48
N SER A 453 -17.56 -6.52 -27.84
CA SER A 453 -17.51 -7.99 -27.93
C SER A 453 -18.83 -8.66 -27.53
N LYS A 454 -19.65 -8.04 -26.68
CA LYS A 454 -21.01 -8.52 -26.35
C LYS A 454 -21.89 -8.64 -27.59
N LYS A 455 -21.80 -7.70 -28.54
CA LYS A 455 -22.52 -7.76 -29.83
C LYS A 455 -22.01 -8.90 -30.69
N SER A 456 -20.69 -9.14 -30.68
CA SER A 456 -20.08 -10.26 -31.41
C SER A 456 -20.56 -11.60 -30.85
N LEU A 457 -20.54 -11.77 -29.53
CA LEU A 457 -21.02 -12.96 -28.84
C LEU A 457 -22.50 -13.22 -29.14
N ARG A 458 -23.37 -12.20 -29.00
CA ARG A 458 -24.79 -12.31 -29.37
C ARG A 458 -24.98 -12.77 -30.81
N ASN A 459 -24.26 -12.17 -31.76
CA ASN A 459 -24.39 -12.50 -33.18
C ASN A 459 -24.00 -13.95 -33.47
N ASN A 460 -22.99 -14.50 -32.77
CA ASN A 460 -22.59 -15.89 -32.95
C ASN A 460 -23.54 -16.87 -32.28
N LEU A 461 -24.04 -16.54 -31.08
CA LEU A 461 -25.09 -17.30 -30.41
C LEU A 461 -26.37 -17.44 -31.25
N ALA A 462 -26.68 -16.43 -32.07
CA ALA A 462 -27.81 -16.44 -33.00
C ALA A 462 -27.55 -17.22 -34.31
N ARG A 463 -26.28 -17.51 -34.66
CA ARG A 463 -25.93 -18.23 -35.89
C ARG A 463 -26.07 -19.74 -35.68
N LYS A 464 -26.69 -20.44 -36.65
CA LYS A 464 -26.97 -21.90 -36.62
C LYS A 464 -25.74 -22.83 -36.55
N LYS A 465 -24.50 -22.31 -36.45
CA LYS A 465 -23.24 -23.07 -36.65
C LYS A 465 -22.35 -23.20 -35.40
N GLY A 466 -22.87 -22.96 -34.20
CA GLY A 466 -22.19 -23.29 -32.95
C GLY A 466 -22.00 -22.08 -32.03
N GLY A 467 -21.61 -22.37 -30.79
CA GLY A 467 -21.36 -21.38 -29.75
C GLY A 467 -20.14 -20.51 -29.95
N PRO A 468 -19.87 -19.60 -29.00
CA PRO A 468 -18.72 -18.73 -29.11
C PRO A 468 -17.42 -19.53 -29.09
N THR A 469 -16.51 -19.14 -29.96
CA THR A 469 -15.27 -19.89 -30.23
C THR A 469 -14.09 -19.39 -29.38
N PHE A 470 -13.04 -20.19 -29.29
CA PHE A 470 -11.76 -19.80 -28.66
C PHE A 470 -11.29 -18.40 -29.08
N GLY A 471 -11.33 -18.12 -30.40
CA GLY A 471 -10.91 -16.83 -30.95
C GLY A 471 -11.79 -15.65 -30.49
N GLU A 472 -13.07 -15.88 -30.22
CA GLU A 472 -14.00 -14.86 -29.73
C GLU A 472 -13.73 -14.50 -28.28
N TRP A 473 -13.46 -15.51 -27.43
CA TRP A 473 -13.03 -15.29 -26.05
C TRP A 473 -11.76 -14.43 -26.00
N ARG A 474 -10.75 -14.78 -26.82
CA ARG A 474 -9.53 -13.98 -26.92
C ARG A 474 -9.81 -12.54 -27.37
N SER A 475 -10.69 -12.36 -28.35
CA SER A 475 -11.05 -11.03 -28.86
C SER A 475 -11.73 -10.16 -27.80
N ALA A 476 -12.63 -10.74 -27.00
CA ALA A 476 -13.27 -10.04 -25.88
C ALA A 476 -12.25 -9.60 -24.81
N LEU A 477 -11.31 -10.48 -24.44
CA LEU A 477 -10.25 -10.15 -23.49
C LEU A 477 -9.31 -9.06 -24.00
N ARG A 478 -9.00 -9.03 -25.30
CA ARG A 478 -8.24 -7.93 -25.90
C ARG A 478 -8.94 -6.59 -25.80
N GLU A 479 -10.27 -6.57 -25.93
CA GLU A 479 -11.06 -5.35 -25.75
C GLU A 479 -10.98 -4.85 -24.30
N ILE A 480 -11.09 -5.75 -23.32
CA ILE A 480 -10.96 -5.41 -21.89
C ILE A 480 -9.58 -4.83 -21.60
N ARG A 481 -8.52 -5.48 -22.10
CA ARG A 481 -7.14 -4.99 -21.99
C ARG A 481 -7.02 -3.55 -22.50
N ALA A 482 -7.61 -3.22 -23.64
CA ALA A 482 -7.53 -1.91 -24.27
C ALA A 482 -8.55 -0.86 -23.74
N SER A 483 -9.46 -1.25 -22.85
CA SER A 483 -10.60 -0.40 -22.47
C SER A 483 -10.20 0.73 -21.51
N THR A 484 -10.33 1.97 -21.99
CA THR A 484 -10.17 3.17 -21.15
C THR A 484 -11.30 3.32 -20.14
N ALA A 485 -12.50 2.81 -20.44
CA ALA A 485 -13.64 2.81 -19.53
C ALA A 485 -13.42 1.87 -18.34
N VAL A 486 -12.86 0.68 -18.57
CA VAL A 486 -12.42 -0.21 -17.48
C VAL A 486 -11.32 0.46 -16.68
N LYS A 487 -10.38 1.16 -17.33
CA LYS A 487 -9.30 1.88 -16.66
C LYS A 487 -9.78 3.01 -15.75
N ALA A 488 -10.95 3.58 -16.04
CA ALA A 488 -11.56 4.65 -15.25
C ALA A 488 -12.36 4.14 -14.03
N LEU A 489 -12.56 2.81 -13.89
CA LEU A 489 -13.18 2.23 -12.70
C LEU A 489 -12.27 2.42 -11.46
N PRO A 490 -12.84 2.41 -10.24
CA PRO A 490 -12.07 2.45 -9.00
C PRO A 490 -10.95 1.41 -8.99
N ASP A 491 -9.77 1.77 -8.48
CA ASP A 491 -8.58 0.91 -8.56
C ASP A 491 -8.70 -0.41 -7.78
N ASP A 492 -9.67 -0.50 -6.87
CA ASP A 492 -10.05 -1.70 -6.08
C ASP A 492 -11.18 -2.52 -6.74
N HIS A 493 -11.65 -2.14 -7.93
CA HIS A 493 -12.69 -2.87 -8.65
C HIS A 493 -12.09 -4.11 -9.35
N PRO A 494 -12.64 -5.33 -9.21
CA PRO A 494 -12.01 -6.56 -9.73
C PRO A 494 -11.78 -6.59 -11.25
N ALA A 495 -12.56 -5.82 -12.03
CA ALA A 495 -12.32 -5.64 -13.47
C ALA A 495 -10.97 -4.97 -13.79
N ARG A 496 -10.42 -4.16 -12.87
CA ARG A 496 -9.07 -3.56 -12.98
C ARG A 496 -8.00 -4.61 -12.81
N ASP A 497 -8.16 -5.56 -11.90
CA ASP A 497 -7.22 -6.67 -11.71
C ASP A 497 -7.20 -7.58 -12.93
N LEU A 498 -8.38 -7.87 -13.50
CA LEU A 498 -8.47 -8.55 -14.79
C LEU A 498 -7.77 -7.76 -15.90
N GLN A 499 -7.97 -6.44 -16.00
CA GLN A 499 -7.28 -5.63 -17.00
C GLN A 499 -5.76 -5.68 -16.83
N ARG A 500 -5.24 -5.51 -15.61
CA ARG A 500 -3.81 -5.59 -15.29
C ARG A 500 -3.23 -6.96 -15.65
N ALA A 501 -3.92 -8.05 -15.29
CA ALA A 501 -3.55 -9.42 -15.65
C ALA A 501 -3.39 -9.62 -17.16
N LEU A 502 -4.22 -8.95 -17.96
CA LEU A 502 -4.16 -9.01 -19.43
C LEU A 502 -3.09 -8.08 -20.03
N GLU A 503 -2.69 -7.03 -19.30
CA GLU A 503 -1.59 -6.13 -19.65
C GLU A 503 -0.21 -6.76 -19.35
N GLU A 504 -0.14 -7.65 -18.37
CA GLU A 504 1.08 -8.33 -17.95
C GLU A 504 1.63 -9.32 -18.99
N GLY A 505 2.88 -9.07 -19.42
CA GLY A 505 3.70 -10.03 -20.16
C GLY A 505 3.15 -10.44 -21.53
N GLU A 506 3.31 -11.73 -21.85
CA GLU A 506 2.98 -12.35 -23.14
C GLU A 506 1.56 -12.97 -23.19
N PHE A 507 0.60 -12.49 -22.38
CA PHE A 507 -0.72 -13.12 -22.27
C PHE A 507 -1.40 -13.35 -23.63
N ASP A 508 -1.53 -12.29 -24.45
CA ASP A 508 -2.18 -12.39 -25.76
C ASP A 508 -1.42 -13.32 -26.72
N GLU A 509 -0.08 -13.36 -26.63
CA GLU A 509 0.74 -14.20 -27.48
C GLU A 509 0.62 -15.69 -27.13
N ARG A 510 0.61 -16.02 -25.84
CA ARG A 510 0.36 -17.40 -25.34
C ARG A 510 -1.03 -17.86 -25.72
N ALA A 511 -2.05 -17.04 -25.46
CA ALA A 511 -3.42 -17.32 -25.85
C ALA A 511 -3.56 -17.47 -27.37
N ARG A 512 -2.76 -16.73 -28.15
CA ARG A 512 -2.70 -16.88 -29.61
C ARG A 512 -2.10 -18.22 -30.04
N ARG A 513 -0.97 -18.64 -29.49
CA ARG A 513 -0.34 -19.94 -29.82
C ARG A 513 -1.27 -21.11 -29.51
N LEU A 514 -1.95 -21.09 -28.37
CA LEU A 514 -2.95 -22.09 -27.97
C LEU A 514 -4.16 -22.10 -28.93
N ASN A 515 -4.71 -20.93 -29.27
CA ASN A 515 -5.79 -20.81 -30.24
C ASN A 515 -5.40 -21.32 -31.63
N ASP A 516 -4.22 -20.95 -32.11
CA ASP A 516 -3.74 -21.33 -33.44
C ASP A 516 -3.55 -22.85 -33.51
N ARG A 517 -3.08 -23.47 -32.41
CA ARG A 517 -3.04 -24.93 -32.29
C ARG A 517 -4.45 -25.55 -32.31
N ARG A 518 -5.39 -25.03 -31.52
CA ARG A 518 -6.79 -25.50 -31.50
C ARG A 518 -7.42 -25.47 -32.89
N ASN A 519 -7.19 -24.39 -33.63
CA ASN A 519 -7.67 -24.26 -35.01
C ASN A 519 -7.00 -25.27 -35.95
N ASN A 520 -5.70 -25.51 -35.81
CA ASN A 520 -5.01 -26.53 -36.59
C ASN A 520 -5.59 -27.93 -36.35
N GLU A 521 -5.83 -28.33 -35.09
CA GLU A 521 -6.46 -29.62 -34.77
C GLU A 521 -7.88 -29.71 -35.37
N ALA A 522 -8.68 -28.64 -35.26
CA ALA A 522 -10.02 -28.60 -35.85
C ALA A 522 -10.03 -28.69 -37.40
N HIS A 523 -8.93 -28.29 -38.04
CA HIS A 523 -8.74 -28.38 -39.50
C HIS A 523 -7.97 -29.64 -39.94
N LEU A 524 -7.88 -30.66 -39.06
CA LEU A 524 -7.18 -31.91 -39.33
C LEU A 524 -5.68 -31.73 -39.64
N ARG A 525 -5.08 -30.64 -39.17
CA ARG A 525 -3.63 -30.35 -39.24
C ARG A 525 -2.96 -30.75 -37.92
N GLY A 526 -3.15 -32.02 -37.56
CA GLY A 526 -2.64 -32.60 -36.32
C GLY A 526 -1.12 -32.61 -36.25
N VAL A 527 -0.59 -32.67 -35.02
CA VAL A 527 0.86 -32.83 -34.77
C VAL A 527 1.28 -34.28 -35.00
N ASP A 528 2.44 -34.49 -35.61
CA ASP A 528 3.05 -35.81 -35.75
C ASP A 528 3.39 -36.41 -34.38
N VAL A 529 3.27 -37.74 -34.24
CA VAL A 529 3.49 -38.45 -32.97
C VAL A 529 4.91 -38.20 -32.42
N THR A 530 5.91 -38.05 -33.28
CA THR A 530 7.30 -37.79 -32.88
C THR A 530 7.52 -36.37 -32.37
N GLU A 531 6.73 -35.39 -32.85
CA GLU A 531 6.81 -34.00 -32.42
C GLU A 531 5.92 -33.70 -31.19
N LEU A 532 4.93 -34.55 -30.95
CA LEU A 532 3.90 -34.36 -29.93
C LEU A 532 4.46 -34.07 -28.53
N PRO A 533 5.48 -34.78 -28.00
CA PRO A 533 6.04 -34.47 -26.69
C PRO A 533 6.61 -33.04 -26.59
N ARG A 534 7.25 -32.56 -27.67
CA ARG A 534 7.81 -31.21 -27.72
C ARG A 534 6.71 -30.16 -27.75
N VAL A 535 5.68 -30.40 -28.57
CA VAL A 535 4.53 -29.48 -28.68
C VAL A 535 3.75 -29.41 -27.39
N VAL A 536 3.51 -30.55 -26.72
CA VAL A 536 2.84 -30.60 -25.41
C VAL A 536 3.59 -29.79 -24.37
N ARG A 537 4.92 -29.93 -24.26
CA ARG A 537 5.72 -29.10 -23.35
C ARG A 537 5.54 -27.60 -23.62
N GLN A 538 5.65 -27.19 -24.88
CA GLN A 538 5.48 -25.77 -25.26
C GLN A 538 4.10 -25.21 -24.92
N LEU A 539 3.05 -25.99 -25.14
CA LEU A 539 1.68 -25.55 -24.85
C LEU A 539 1.36 -25.60 -23.36
N SER A 540 2.00 -26.51 -22.60
CA SER A 540 1.94 -26.52 -21.13
C SER A 540 2.55 -25.23 -20.59
N ASP A 541 3.75 -24.87 -21.05
CA ASP A 541 4.42 -23.62 -20.65
C ASP A 541 3.54 -22.38 -20.97
N ASP A 542 2.89 -22.38 -22.14
CA ASP A 542 1.96 -21.31 -22.52
C ASP A 542 0.74 -21.26 -21.59
N LEU A 543 0.13 -22.40 -21.25
CA LEU A 543 -1.02 -22.47 -20.34
C LEU A 543 -0.64 -22.07 -18.91
N GLU A 544 0.48 -22.56 -18.39
CA GLU A 544 1.02 -22.17 -17.08
C GLU A 544 1.31 -20.66 -17.02
N GLY A 545 1.84 -20.10 -18.11
CA GLY A 545 2.03 -18.67 -18.28
C GLY A 545 0.72 -17.88 -18.25
N LEU A 546 -0.34 -18.39 -18.87
CA LEU A 546 -1.68 -17.77 -18.78
C LEU A 546 -2.23 -17.84 -17.36
N LEU A 547 -2.15 -19.01 -16.71
CA LEU A 547 -2.61 -19.21 -15.33
C LEU A 547 -1.88 -18.29 -14.36
N ARG A 548 -0.58 -18.05 -14.57
CA ARG A 548 0.24 -17.13 -13.76
C ARG A 548 -0.23 -15.69 -13.90
N SER A 549 -0.48 -15.23 -15.13
CA SER A 549 -0.96 -13.87 -15.39
C SER A 549 -2.29 -13.57 -14.69
N VAL A 550 -3.12 -14.59 -14.45
CA VAL A 550 -4.41 -14.43 -13.76
C VAL A 550 -4.39 -14.88 -12.30
N ALA A 551 -3.25 -14.75 -11.62
CA ALA A 551 -3.10 -15.10 -10.21
C ALA A 551 -4.11 -14.43 -9.27
N PHE A 552 -4.63 -13.25 -9.63
CA PHE A 552 -5.70 -12.57 -8.89
C PHE A 552 -6.98 -13.40 -8.73
N LEU A 553 -7.19 -14.44 -9.57
CA LEU A 553 -8.30 -15.38 -9.39
C LEU A 553 -8.23 -16.18 -8.08
N ALA A 554 -7.05 -16.28 -7.45
CA ALA A 554 -6.91 -16.88 -6.13
C ALA A 554 -7.57 -16.04 -5.01
N ASP A 555 -7.74 -14.74 -5.25
CA ASP A 555 -8.38 -13.79 -4.33
C ASP A 555 -9.84 -13.50 -4.71
N LEU A 556 -10.21 -13.73 -5.98
CA LEU A 556 -11.56 -13.55 -6.50
C LEU A 556 -12.33 -14.87 -6.49
N ARG A 557 -12.91 -15.19 -5.33
CA ARG A 557 -13.47 -16.51 -5.05
C ARG A 557 -14.82 -16.72 -5.71
N LEU A 558 -14.96 -17.82 -6.45
CA LEU A 558 -16.27 -18.27 -6.93
C LEU A 558 -17.07 -18.84 -5.76
N VAL A 559 -18.27 -18.31 -5.53
CA VAL A 559 -19.15 -18.77 -4.46
C VAL A 559 -20.57 -19.05 -4.94
N GLN A 560 -21.22 -20.05 -4.36
CA GLN A 560 -22.66 -20.27 -4.54
C GLN A 560 -23.40 -19.85 -3.27
N VAL A 561 -24.31 -18.90 -3.39
CA VAL A 561 -25.16 -18.50 -2.25
C VAL A 561 -26.18 -19.60 -1.98
N THR A 562 -26.22 -20.08 -0.74
CA THR A 562 -27.11 -21.16 -0.30
C THR A 562 -28.28 -20.67 0.54
N ALA A 563 -28.09 -19.58 1.28
CA ALA A 563 -29.12 -18.89 2.06
C ALA A 563 -28.77 -17.41 2.24
N ASN A 564 -29.80 -16.58 2.44
CA ASN A 564 -29.69 -15.17 2.76
C ASN A 564 -30.68 -14.88 3.90
N ASP A 565 -30.16 -14.49 5.05
CA ASP A 565 -30.94 -14.09 6.22
C ASP A 565 -30.88 -12.56 6.33
N TRP A 566 -32.02 -11.88 6.18
CA TRP A 566 -32.07 -10.42 6.25
C TRP A 566 -33.00 -9.94 7.36
N ASN A 567 -32.47 -9.13 8.28
CA ASN A 567 -33.26 -8.41 9.26
C ASN A 567 -33.51 -6.98 8.76
N SER A 568 -34.73 -6.74 8.28
CA SER A 568 -35.15 -5.45 7.71
C SER A 568 -35.22 -4.30 8.73
N LEU A 569 -35.40 -4.62 10.02
CA LEU A 569 -35.45 -3.64 11.11
C LEU A 569 -34.05 -3.14 11.47
N THR A 570 -33.08 -4.05 11.62
CA THR A 570 -31.70 -3.68 11.98
C THR A 570 -30.82 -3.35 10.78
N LYS A 571 -31.31 -3.56 9.56
CA LYS A 571 -30.53 -3.45 8.30
C LYS A 571 -29.24 -4.29 8.36
N LYS A 572 -29.34 -5.47 8.96
CA LYS A 572 -28.22 -6.43 9.09
C LYS A 572 -28.63 -7.74 8.46
N GLY A 573 -27.77 -8.27 7.60
CA GLY A 573 -27.96 -9.55 6.96
C GLY A 573 -26.80 -10.50 7.20
N ALA A 574 -27.03 -11.78 6.94
CA ALA A 574 -26.00 -12.78 6.85
C ALA A 574 -26.24 -13.66 5.63
N VAL A 575 -25.20 -13.86 4.84
CA VAL A 575 -25.23 -14.71 3.64
C VAL A 575 -24.48 -16.00 3.96
N SER A 576 -25.12 -17.14 3.68
CA SER A 576 -24.48 -18.45 3.75
C SER A 576 -24.13 -18.92 2.35
N PHE A 577 -22.88 -19.31 2.11
CA PHE A 577 -22.40 -19.67 0.78
C PHE A 577 -21.45 -20.86 0.81
N ARG A 578 -21.33 -21.53 -0.34
CA ARG A 578 -20.32 -22.57 -0.62
C ARG A 578 -19.18 -21.94 -1.39
N GLU A 579 -17.95 -22.15 -0.93
CA GLU A 579 -16.74 -21.62 -1.55
C GLU A 579 -16.26 -22.59 -2.63
N LEU A 580 -16.57 -22.32 -3.90
CA LEU A 580 -16.30 -23.20 -5.04
C LEU A 580 -14.90 -22.96 -5.60
N VAL A 581 -13.90 -23.12 -4.74
CA VAL A 581 -12.47 -23.02 -5.05
C VAL A 581 -11.81 -24.39 -4.96
N GLY A 582 -10.82 -24.59 -5.81
CA GLY A 582 -10.09 -25.84 -5.95
C GLY A 582 -10.78 -26.88 -6.83
N ASP A 583 -10.19 -28.06 -6.98
CA ASP A 583 -10.52 -29.05 -8.02
C ASP A 583 -11.74 -29.95 -7.75
N HIS A 584 -12.54 -29.64 -6.72
CA HIS A 584 -13.75 -30.41 -6.34
C HIS A 584 -14.91 -29.50 -5.89
N PRO A 585 -16.17 -29.90 -6.13
CA PRO A 585 -17.34 -29.10 -5.76
C PRO A 585 -17.88 -29.40 -4.34
N VAL A 586 -17.27 -30.35 -3.62
CA VAL A 586 -17.73 -30.78 -2.28
C VAL A 586 -17.07 -29.91 -1.20
N VAL A 587 -17.66 -28.75 -0.97
CA VAL A 587 -17.02 -27.69 -0.17
C VAL A 587 -17.84 -27.32 1.07
N ARG A 588 -17.16 -26.79 2.09
CA ARG A 588 -17.79 -26.30 3.32
C ARG A 588 -18.73 -25.12 3.03
N THR A 589 -19.78 -24.99 3.82
CA THR A 589 -20.62 -23.79 3.86
C THR A 589 -20.07 -22.81 4.88
N LEU A 590 -19.88 -21.57 4.45
CA LEU A 590 -19.41 -20.45 5.26
C LEU A 590 -20.53 -19.41 5.43
N ARG A 591 -20.35 -18.51 6.39
CA ARG A 591 -21.29 -17.42 6.66
C ARG A 591 -20.55 -16.10 6.75
N LEU A 592 -21.08 -15.08 6.09
CA LEU A 592 -20.55 -13.71 6.07
C LEU A 592 -21.67 -12.74 6.49
N SER A 593 -21.34 -11.75 7.32
CA SER A 593 -22.24 -10.64 7.60
C SER A 593 -22.29 -9.74 6.37
N TYR A 594 -23.49 -9.45 5.85
CA TYR A 594 -23.66 -8.71 4.60
C TYR A 594 -24.67 -7.57 4.74
N GLY A 595 -24.33 -6.42 4.17
CA GLY A 595 -25.08 -5.17 4.35
C GLY A 595 -26.27 -4.97 3.42
N SER A 596 -26.59 -5.95 2.57
CA SER A 596 -27.67 -5.83 1.57
C SER A 596 -28.61 -7.04 1.57
N SER A 597 -29.88 -6.79 1.30
CA SER A 597 -30.90 -7.83 1.03
C SER A 597 -30.80 -8.40 -0.39
N ASP A 598 -30.07 -7.74 -1.29
CA ASP A 598 -30.12 -7.98 -2.74
C ASP A 598 -29.17 -9.12 -3.15
N VAL A 599 -29.31 -10.27 -2.47
CA VAL A 599 -28.51 -11.47 -2.71
C VAL A 599 -29.43 -12.63 -3.07
N GLU A 600 -29.23 -13.19 -4.26
CA GLU A 600 -30.02 -14.25 -4.85
C GLU A 600 -29.56 -15.63 -4.36
N ARG A 601 -30.47 -16.35 -3.70
CA ARG A 601 -30.25 -17.75 -3.33
C ARG A 601 -30.10 -18.63 -4.57
N GLY A 602 -29.09 -19.49 -4.57
CA GLY A 602 -28.81 -20.46 -5.62
C GLY A 602 -27.94 -19.93 -6.76
N SER A 603 -27.81 -18.61 -6.88
CA SER A 603 -26.98 -17.96 -7.90
C SER A 603 -25.49 -18.03 -7.55
N LEU A 604 -24.67 -17.90 -8.60
CA LEU A 604 -23.22 -17.79 -8.47
C LEU A 604 -22.81 -16.33 -8.32
N TYR A 605 -21.82 -16.10 -7.47
CA TYR A 605 -21.20 -14.81 -7.24
C TYR A 605 -19.68 -14.93 -7.25
N LEU A 606 -19.01 -13.83 -7.52
CA LEU A 606 -17.61 -13.64 -7.13
C LEU A 606 -17.59 -12.91 -5.80
N LEU A 607 -16.82 -13.41 -4.85
CA LEU A 607 -16.53 -12.75 -3.58
C LEU A 607 -15.12 -12.18 -3.64
N ASP A 608 -15.01 -10.84 -3.66
CA ASP A 608 -13.72 -10.15 -3.74
C ASP A 608 -13.03 -9.99 -2.37
N GLY A 609 -11.81 -9.45 -2.35
CA GLY A 609 -11.03 -9.24 -1.12
C GLY A 609 -11.62 -8.20 -0.16
N ALA A 610 -12.63 -7.43 -0.58
CA ALA A 610 -13.38 -6.52 0.27
C ALA A 610 -14.73 -7.13 0.72
N ASP A 611 -14.89 -8.46 0.58
CA ASP A 611 -16.10 -9.21 0.87
C ASP A 611 -17.35 -8.74 0.09
N ARG A 612 -17.17 -8.10 -1.08
CA ARG A 612 -18.29 -7.70 -1.95
C ARG A 612 -18.68 -8.85 -2.86
N LEU A 613 -19.99 -9.06 -3.02
CA LEU A 613 -20.57 -10.08 -3.89
C LEU A 613 -20.93 -9.50 -5.26
N HIS A 614 -20.35 -10.07 -6.32
CA HIS A 614 -20.61 -9.71 -7.71
C HIS A 614 -21.41 -10.82 -8.41
N LEU A 615 -22.66 -10.55 -8.78
CA LEU A 615 -23.56 -11.55 -9.37
C LEU A 615 -23.06 -12.00 -10.75
N LEU A 616 -22.93 -13.32 -10.94
CA LEU A 616 -22.50 -13.90 -12.21
C LEU A 616 -23.65 -14.29 -13.14
N ARG A 617 -24.89 -14.35 -12.64
CA ARG A 617 -26.07 -14.63 -13.47
C ARG A 617 -26.32 -13.46 -14.43
N PRO A 618 -26.71 -13.71 -15.69
CA PRO A 618 -26.92 -15.02 -16.31
C PRO A 618 -25.66 -15.63 -16.95
N TYR A 619 -24.54 -14.90 -16.99
CA TYR A 619 -23.32 -15.30 -17.68
C TYR A 619 -22.77 -16.67 -17.25
N LEU A 620 -22.73 -16.93 -15.93
CA LEU A 620 -22.39 -18.24 -15.38
C LEU A 620 -23.47 -18.69 -14.39
N THR A 621 -23.85 -19.97 -14.46
CA THR A 621 -24.81 -20.58 -13.52
C THR A 621 -24.30 -21.89 -12.96
N GLY A 622 -24.66 -22.21 -11.72
CA GLY A 622 -24.22 -23.41 -11.03
C GLY A 622 -25.38 -24.37 -10.81
N ARG A 623 -25.24 -25.63 -11.20
CA ARG A 623 -26.28 -26.66 -11.04
C ARG A 623 -25.72 -28.08 -11.11
N THR A 624 -26.49 -29.05 -10.65
CA THR A 624 -26.16 -30.47 -10.84
C THR A 624 -26.34 -30.86 -12.31
N CYS A 625 -25.27 -31.35 -12.94
CA CYS A 625 -25.31 -31.84 -14.31
C CYS A 625 -26.24 -33.06 -14.41
N PRO A 626 -27.20 -33.10 -15.34
CA PRO A 626 -28.10 -34.25 -15.49
C PRO A 626 -27.39 -35.50 -16.03
N ILE A 627 -26.25 -35.32 -16.72
CA ILE A 627 -25.46 -36.40 -17.32
C ILE A 627 -24.55 -37.07 -16.28
N CYS A 628 -23.62 -36.33 -15.68
CA CYS A 628 -22.66 -36.89 -14.70
C CYS A 628 -23.08 -36.78 -13.23
N ARG A 629 -24.25 -36.18 -12.93
CA ARG A 629 -24.77 -35.97 -11.56
C ARG A 629 -23.84 -35.21 -10.62
N THR A 630 -22.80 -34.59 -11.16
CA THR A 630 -21.86 -33.75 -10.43
C THR A 630 -22.31 -32.29 -10.50
N TRP A 631 -22.07 -31.51 -9.45
CA TRP A 631 -22.30 -30.08 -9.49
C TRP A 631 -21.29 -29.42 -10.45
N SER A 632 -21.77 -28.56 -11.33
CA SER A 632 -21.01 -27.98 -12.44
C SER A 632 -21.36 -26.51 -12.68
N THR A 633 -20.41 -25.80 -13.27
CA THR A 633 -20.58 -24.43 -13.76
C THR A 633 -20.95 -24.45 -15.23
N PHE A 634 -21.99 -23.72 -15.61
CA PHE A 634 -22.54 -23.67 -16.96
C PHE A 634 -22.50 -22.26 -17.53
N HIS A 635 -22.20 -22.17 -18.83
CA HIS A 635 -22.30 -20.95 -19.61
C HIS A 635 -23.23 -21.14 -20.81
N LEU A 636 -23.61 -20.03 -21.47
CA LEU A 636 -24.40 -20.06 -22.69
C LEU A 636 -23.54 -20.55 -23.87
N ASP A 637 -23.94 -21.66 -24.47
CA ASP A 637 -23.25 -22.26 -25.62
C ASP A 637 -23.99 -22.00 -26.93
N GLY A 638 -25.31 -21.86 -26.94
CA GLY A 638 -25.98 -21.51 -28.19
C GLY A 638 -27.49 -21.43 -28.07
N VAL A 639 -28.12 -20.80 -29.07
CA VAL A 639 -29.58 -20.73 -29.16
C VAL A 639 -30.04 -21.21 -30.52
N LYS A 640 -30.89 -22.23 -30.54
CA LYS A 640 -31.44 -22.81 -31.76
C LYS A 640 -32.95 -22.96 -31.64
N ASN A 641 -33.69 -22.31 -32.54
CA ASN A 641 -35.17 -22.33 -32.55
C ASN A 641 -35.79 -21.93 -31.19
N GLY A 642 -35.19 -20.95 -30.50
CA GLY A 642 -35.60 -20.52 -29.16
C GLY A 642 -35.15 -21.45 -28.02
N LEU A 643 -34.53 -22.59 -28.33
CA LEU A 643 -33.95 -23.49 -27.33
C LEU A 643 -32.55 -23.02 -26.94
N VAL A 644 -32.38 -22.68 -25.67
CA VAL A 644 -31.09 -22.29 -25.10
C VAL A 644 -30.32 -23.54 -24.67
N THR A 645 -29.09 -23.65 -25.16
CA THR A 645 -28.14 -24.71 -24.80
C THR A 645 -27.08 -24.12 -23.88
N LEU A 646 -26.92 -24.75 -22.73
CA LEU A 646 -25.88 -24.46 -21.75
C LEU A 646 -24.81 -25.53 -21.82
N LYS A 647 -23.54 -25.14 -21.65
CA LYS A 647 -22.40 -26.06 -21.63
C LYS A 647 -21.64 -25.97 -20.31
N CYS A 648 -21.33 -27.13 -19.76
CA CYS A 648 -20.55 -27.28 -18.54
C CYS A 648 -19.08 -26.98 -18.82
N LEU A 649 -18.46 -26.12 -18.00
CA LEU A 649 -17.05 -25.76 -18.12
C LEU A 649 -16.12 -26.92 -17.72
N GLU A 650 -16.50 -27.73 -16.73
CA GLU A 650 -15.64 -28.80 -16.21
C GLU A 650 -15.60 -30.02 -17.16
N HIS A 651 -16.77 -30.46 -17.63
CA HIS A 651 -16.95 -31.74 -18.33
C HIS A 651 -17.38 -31.59 -19.79
N GLY A 652 -17.70 -30.39 -20.26
CA GLY A 652 -18.17 -30.15 -21.64
C GLY A 652 -19.60 -30.65 -21.93
N HIS A 653 -20.29 -31.25 -20.96
CA HIS A 653 -21.68 -31.69 -21.08
C HIS A 653 -22.63 -30.53 -21.41
N THR A 654 -23.59 -30.77 -22.30
CA THR A 654 -24.59 -29.78 -22.69
C THR A 654 -25.97 -30.11 -22.14
N VAL A 655 -26.74 -29.06 -21.82
CA VAL A 655 -28.10 -29.15 -21.27
C VAL A 655 -28.97 -28.09 -21.92
N GLN A 656 -30.23 -28.42 -22.21
CA GLN A 656 -31.21 -27.43 -22.67
C GLN A 656 -31.94 -26.82 -21.47
N ASP A 657 -32.07 -25.49 -21.46
CA ASP A 657 -32.76 -24.75 -20.40
C ASP A 657 -33.38 -23.48 -20.99
N ASN A 658 -34.70 -23.49 -21.22
CA ASN A 658 -35.38 -22.34 -21.80
C ASN A 658 -35.75 -21.27 -20.77
N GLU A 659 -35.72 -21.58 -19.48
CA GLU A 659 -36.13 -20.64 -18.42
C GLU A 659 -35.12 -19.49 -18.30
N ILE A 660 -33.86 -19.72 -18.68
CA ILE A 660 -32.80 -18.71 -18.63
C ILE A 660 -32.78 -17.76 -19.83
N ALA A 661 -33.57 -18.04 -20.89
CA ALA A 661 -33.59 -17.23 -22.11
C ALA A 661 -33.94 -15.75 -21.83
N ALA A 662 -34.94 -15.51 -20.98
CA ALA A 662 -35.35 -14.16 -20.60
C ALA A 662 -34.22 -13.38 -19.89
N ALA A 663 -33.44 -14.06 -19.05
CA ALA A 663 -32.33 -13.44 -18.34
C ALA A 663 -31.20 -13.04 -19.32
N PHE A 664 -30.89 -13.90 -20.30
CA PHE A 664 -29.91 -13.55 -21.34
C PHE A 664 -30.39 -12.43 -22.28
N GLY A 665 -31.68 -12.36 -22.56
CA GLY A 665 -32.29 -11.22 -23.27
C GLY A 665 -32.16 -9.91 -22.48
N HIS A 666 -32.38 -9.95 -21.17
CA HIS A 666 -32.24 -8.77 -20.30
C HIS A 666 -30.82 -8.19 -20.32
N VAL A 667 -29.79 -9.05 -20.32
CA VAL A 667 -28.40 -8.61 -20.44
C VAL A 667 -27.96 -8.41 -21.89
N GLY A 668 -28.85 -8.47 -22.87
CA GLY A 668 -28.57 -8.17 -24.28
C GLY A 668 -27.69 -9.21 -25.00
N LEU A 669 -27.67 -10.47 -24.53
CA LEU A 669 -27.00 -11.59 -25.20
C LEU A 669 -27.92 -12.42 -26.11
N LEU A 670 -29.24 -12.20 -26.06
CA LEU A 670 -30.25 -12.77 -26.96
C LEU A 670 -31.12 -11.70 -27.60
#